data_AF-A0A2W2H5W1-F1
#
_entry.id   AF-A0A2W2H5W1-F1
#
_cell.length_a   1.000
_cell.length_b   1.000
_cell.length_c   1.000
_cell.angle_alpha   90.00
_cell.angle_beta   90.00
_cell.angle_gamma   90.00
#
_symmetry.space_group_name_H-M   'P 1'
#
loop_
_entity.id
_entity.type
_entity.pdbx_description
1 polymer ?
#
loop_
_entity_poly.entity_id
_entity_poly.type
_entity_poly.pdbx_seq_one_letter_code
_entity_poly.pdbx_strand_id
1 'polypeptide(L)'
;MDRHLDAVLAELVIRNRLRRGKIRYTRKGGPLVLQVEADGERCRKWLATFYKTYHGIVPINEPEAATEKMRDPPDLDAEVAEELLNIAHGCGVGGRPPYRLPIVFPRFAAAYTMLVAWKVEGGHRARRDPGLVTEVNRAVRDARRTRLPELRRRIGQLIDDPNVRMQQGGLVGLIIAVISICRLPASWPLRWFRKKGFPQSPRTTQALIGELRRLRARAEQAAELTAEQTPVAQVDEKNMMLVDALLADIDAHYGIFRHLNRVRRPIILLQDVDLVPARRAIRDALLAAFDGRAGNLRVHPVVISTSAPGAAPAGKGANRPVDSAQLAIEIPRLFADREQAGEQRKRGGEEPLRSRLLPVRPAPAPSPDSPPPPRLHGPGPVTVIVAALVVLALAAGGVIFARRILSSCGEGLHKEGGECVGVSDGSGVFMPEFDGMKKIFAAIEKENIRISSMSHATVALVIPLESANPAVQRQILSEVQGAYIAQLQANREDGAKPAIRLALANPGHGYRHWEKIVDDVLGQPNLRVVAGFNLSLDHTKNAMSHMTKMAGLPVVAGLVTSDDFANPETPDTARHPFPGLARVVSAAGEQADALLTFEHELAGAETALVADVRPGDDYNESLREAFTSARDNRPGTGVQDMTFKSDGIEVVGTVPNRFEHLALNLCESNARYVYFAGRALHLKLFVNQLADTYCARKKSYTVVTGSDATTLDSRLDERERRLLRGDPGSGKPAVHIEYASPAHPDAWEREVSAWWQRNPGAKEPPRHLTEPREALKKLRADIAAAGIGPVALDDGRTIITHDVILTARNALTKAVALSKSEVPEVEHVKEVMSTLNSSFRIQGASGWICLTSAGNPYNKALAVVHLDPASEKLALKGIAWPEGGPPKNNCVIPQITP
;
A
#
# COMPACT_ATOMS: atom_id res chain seq x y z
N MET A 1 1.08 -28.85 27.39
CA MET A 1 0.39 -30.14 27.56
C MET A 1 1.39 -31.27 27.75
N ASP A 2 2.44 -31.36 26.92
CA ASP A 2 3.49 -32.36 27.10
C ASP A 2 4.78 -32.03 26.33
N ARG A 3 5.93 -31.92 27.02
CA ARG A 3 7.22 -31.58 26.40
C ARG A 3 7.74 -32.70 25.48
N HIS A 4 7.40 -33.96 25.74
CA HIS A 4 7.81 -35.09 24.90
C HIS A 4 7.09 -35.09 23.57
N LEU A 5 5.78 -34.79 23.58
CA LEU A 5 4.97 -34.67 22.36
C LEU A 5 5.48 -33.53 21.47
N ASP A 6 5.74 -32.35 22.05
CA ASP A 6 6.23 -31.18 21.30
C ASP A 6 7.61 -31.44 20.67
N ALA A 7 8.50 -32.16 21.37
CA ALA A 7 9.83 -32.53 20.87
C ALA A 7 9.75 -33.50 19.67
N VAL A 8 8.86 -34.50 19.73
CA VAL A 8 8.65 -35.47 18.64
C VAL A 8 8.05 -34.78 17.41
N LEU A 9 7.07 -33.91 17.61
CA LEU A 9 6.47 -33.15 16.51
C LEU A 9 7.48 -32.19 15.87
N ALA A 10 8.35 -31.55 16.66
CA ALA A 10 9.44 -30.74 16.13
C ALA A 10 10.38 -31.56 15.22
N GLU A 11 10.70 -32.80 15.58
CA GLU A 11 11.51 -33.70 14.73
C GLU A 11 10.79 -34.14 13.45
N LEU A 12 9.49 -34.41 13.52
CA LEU A 12 8.68 -34.80 12.36
C LEU A 12 8.47 -33.65 11.36
N VAL A 13 8.42 -32.41 11.86
CA VAL A 13 8.12 -31.19 11.08
C VAL A 13 9.40 -30.54 10.51
N ILE A 14 10.56 -30.67 11.18
CA ILE A 14 11.83 -30.00 10.83
C ILE A 14 12.96 -30.99 10.48
N ARG A 15 13.37 -31.03 9.21
CA ARG A 15 14.57 -31.80 8.79
C ARG A 15 15.84 -30.94 8.91
N ASN A 16 16.34 -30.73 10.11
CA ASN A 16 17.65 -30.11 10.28
C ASN A 16 18.71 -30.91 9.49
N ARG A 17 19.41 -30.27 8.53
CA ARG A 17 20.60 -30.85 7.87
C ARG A 17 21.74 -31.12 8.87
N LEU A 18 21.69 -30.50 10.05
CA LEU A 18 22.77 -30.46 11.03
C LEU A 18 22.46 -31.16 12.38
N ARG A 19 21.21 -31.54 12.67
CA ARG A 19 20.86 -32.35 13.85
C ARG A 19 20.47 -33.76 13.40
N ARG A 20 21.19 -34.79 13.88
CA ARG A 20 20.77 -36.19 13.79
C ARG A 20 19.58 -36.42 14.73
N GLY A 21 18.38 -35.99 14.34
CA GLY A 21 17.13 -36.38 15.01
C GLY A 21 16.89 -37.89 14.89
N LYS A 22 16.28 -38.50 15.91
CA LYS A 22 16.06 -39.96 16.00
C LYS A 22 14.85 -40.42 15.18
N ILE A 23 13.91 -39.53 14.85
CA ILE A 23 12.64 -39.87 14.19
C ILE A 23 12.59 -39.26 12.79
N ARG A 24 12.37 -40.07 11.75
CA ARG A 24 12.27 -39.60 10.36
C ARG A 24 11.24 -40.38 9.56
N TYR A 25 10.40 -39.66 8.81
CA TYR A 25 9.60 -40.26 7.74
C TYR A 25 10.50 -40.89 6.69
N THR A 26 10.39 -42.21 6.52
CA THR A 26 10.98 -42.93 5.39
C THR A 26 9.96 -43.04 4.27
N ARG A 27 10.42 -43.06 3.02
CA ARG A 27 9.53 -43.24 1.85
C ARG A 27 8.78 -44.58 1.90
N LYS A 28 9.33 -45.57 2.61
CA LYS A 28 8.80 -46.93 2.71
C LYS A 28 7.89 -47.13 3.94
N GLY A 29 8.13 -46.43 5.05
CA GLY A 29 7.25 -46.44 6.24
C GLY A 29 5.93 -45.67 6.03
N GLY A 30 5.94 -44.66 5.16
CA GLY A 30 4.73 -43.92 4.74
C GLY A 30 4.21 -42.91 5.78
N PRO A 31 3.01 -42.34 5.58
CA PRO A 31 2.40 -41.33 6.45
C PRO A 31 1.92 -41.91 7.79
N LEU A 32 1.84 -41.04 8.80
CA LEU A 32 1.36 -41.33 10.16
C LEU A 32 0.31 -40.30 10.58
N VAL A 33 -0.78 -40.75 11.19
CA VAL A 33 -1.80 -39.91 11.83
C VAL A 33 -1.66 -40.07 13.34
N LEU A 34 -1.40 -38.99 14.04
CA LEU A 34 -1.33 -38.97 15.50
C LEU A 34 -2.69 -38.55 16.05
N GLN A 35 -3.28 -39.34 16.95
CA GLN A 35 -4.50 -38.97 17.66
C GLN A 35 -4.17 -38.71 19.11
N VAL A 36 -4.20 -37.46 19.51
CA VAL A 36 -3.90 -37.05 20.89
C VAL A 36 -5.17 -37.22 21.73
N GLU A 37 -5.08 -38.11 22.72
CA GLU A 37 -6.16 -38.48 23.63
C GLU A 37 -5.99 -37.77 24.97
N ALA A 38 -6.80 -36.75 25.21
CA ALA A 38 -6.86 -36.04 26.49
C ALA A 38 -8.24 -35.38 26.68
N ASP A 39 -8.45 -34.70 27.80
CA ASP A 39 -9.64 -33.88 27.97
C ASP A 39 -9.69 -32.75 26.91
N GLY A 40 -10.90 -32.42 26.45
CA GLY A 40 -11.09 -31.53 25.29
C GLY A 40 -10.52 -30.12 25.51
N GLU A 41 -10.58 -29.58 26.73
CA GLU A 41 -10.02 -28.26 27.03
C GLU A 41 -8.50 -28.24 26.95
N ARG A 42 -7.84 -29.27 27.52
CA ARG A 42 -6.38 -29.44 27.45
C ARG A 42 -5.89 -29.61 26.02
N CYS A 43 -6.59 -30.38 25.20
CA CYS A 43 -6.31 -30.53 23.76
C CYS A 43 -6.41 -29.19 23.02
N ARG A 44 -7.48 -28.41 23.25
CA ARG A 44 -7.67 -27.08 22.62
C ARG A 44 -6.58 -26.09 22.98
N LYS A 45 -6.26 -25.98 24.27
CA LYS A 45 -5.21 -25.08 24.75
C LYS A 45 -3.84 -25.43 24.17
N TRP A 46 -3.57 -26.73 24.02
CA TRP A 46 -2.36 -27.20 23.37
C TRP A 46 -2.33 -26.89 21.88
N LEU A 47 -3.38 -27.20 21.13
CA LEU A 47 -3.46 -26.92 19.69
C LEU A 47 -3.29 -25.43 19.40
N ALA A 48 -3.89 -24.54 20.19
CA ALA A 48 -3.71 -23.10 20.05
C ALA A 48 -2.23 -22.68 20.25
N THR A 49 -1.57 -23.26 21.26
CA THR A 49 -0.14 -23.01 21.53
C THR A 49 0.75 -23.58 20.42
N PHE A 50 0.43 -24.78 19.96
CA PHE A 50 1.14 -25.47 18.88
C PHE A 50 1.00 -24.70 17.56
N TYR A 51 -0.22 -24.30 17.20
CA TYR A 51 -0.48 -23.45 16.05
C TYR A 51 0.31 -22.14 16.14
N LYS A 52 0.25 -21.41 17.25
CA LYS A 52 1.03 -20.17 17.43
C LYS A 52 2.55 -20.38 17.27
N THR A 53 3.05 -21.55 17.63
CA THR A 53 4.48 -21.89 17.55
C THR A 53 4.92 -22.21 16.12
N TYR A 54 4.08 -22.91 15.34
CA TYR A 54 4.44 -23.44 14.02
C TYR A 54 3.84 -22.65 12.84
N HIS A 55 2.79 -21.88 13.08
CA HIS A 55 2.28 -20.88 12.16
C HIS A 55 3.36 -19.83 11.93
N GLY A 56 3.62 -19.47 10.66
CA GLY A 56 4.80 -18.68 10.34
C GLY A 56 6.05 -19.51 9.99
N ILE A 57 6.09 -20.80 10.36
CA ILE A 57 7.26 -21.68 10.18
C ILE A 57 7.02 -22.77 9.12
N VAL A 58 5.84 -23.40 9.15
CA VAL A 58 5.38 -24.42 8.21
C VAL A 58 3.93 -24.18 7.79
N PRO A 59 3.46 -24.71 6.64
CA PRO A 59 2.04 -24.65 6.30
C PRO A 59 1.21 -25.46 7.29
N ILE A 60 0.21 -24.83 7.91
CA ILE A 60 -0.65 -25.42 8.95
C ILE A 60 -2.03 -24.75 8.92
N ASN A 61 -3.12 -25.50 9.09
CA ASN A 61 -4.46 -24.94 9.25
C ASN A 61 -4.75 -24.48 10.67
N GLU A 62 -5.60 -23.46 10.80
CA GLU A 62 -5.99 -22.90 12.08
C GLU A 62 -6.90 -23.89 12.83
N PRO A 63 -6.65 -24.16 14.12
CA PRO A 63 -7.53 -25.00 14.92
C PRO A 63 -8.81 -24.24 15.29
N GLU A 64 -9.97 -24.85 15.05
CA GLU A 64 -11.28 -24.25 15.33
C GLU A 64 -12.08 -25.09 16.34
N ALA A 65 -12.74 -24.41 17.29
CA ALA A 65 -13.55 -25.06 18.31
C ALA A 65 -14.85 -25.64 17.73
N ALA A 66 -15.26 -26.81 18.23
CA ALA A 66 -16.49 -27.48 17.78
C ALA A 66 -17.76 -26.68 18.17
N THR A 67 -18.44 -26.12 17.18
CA THR A 67 -19.74 -25.45 17.33
C THR A 67 -20.90 -26.47 17.34
N GLU A 68 -22.10 -26.05 17.74
CA GLU A 68 -23.29 -26.92 17.74
C GLU A 68 -23.62 -27.43 16.33
N LYS A 69 -23.55 -26.54 15.32
CA LYS A 69 -23.72 -26.88 13.90
C LYS A 69 -22.72 -27.94 13.41
N MET A 70 -21.47 -27.91 13.90
CA MET A 70 -20.43 -28.89 13.55
C MET A 70 -20.65 -30.26 14.19
N ARG A 71 -21.31 -30.30 15.36
CA ARG A 71 -21.59 -31.54 16.09
C ARG A 71 -22.77 -32.30 15.48
N ASP A 72 -23.76 -31.57 14.98
CA ASP A 72 -24.94 -32.11 14.30
C ASP A 72 -25.19 -31.38 12.97
N PRO A 73 -24.38 -31.66 11.93
CA PRO A 73 -24.48 -30.94 10.67
C PRO A 73 -25.73 -31.37 9.89
N PRO A 74 -26.52 -30.42 9.34
CA PRO A 74 -27.70 -30.75 8.53
C PRO A 74 -27.33 -31.46 7.21
N ASP A 75 -26.10 -31.28 6.74
CA ASP A 75 -25.51 -31.97 5.59
C ASP A 75 -24.04 -32.29 5.90
N LEU A 76 -23.76 -33.55 6.24
CA LEU A 76 -22.42 -34.02 6.59
C LEU A 76 -21.42 -33.83 5.44
N ASP A 77 -21.86 -34.00 4.20
CA ASP A 77 -20.99 -33.88 3.02
C ASP A 77 -20.58 -32.45 2.74
N ALA A 78 -21.51 -31.51 2.94
CA ALA A 78 -21.22 -30.09 2.85
C ALA A 78 -20.21 -29.67 3.94
N GLU A 79 -20.40 -30.15 5.16
CA GLU A 79 -19.51 -29.85 6.28
C GLU A 79 -18.10 -30.45 6.09
N VAL A 80 -18.00 -31.69 5.57
CA VAL A 80 -16.71 -32.31 5.20
C VAL A 80 -15.99 -31.49 4.12
N ALA A 81 -16.72 -31.01 3.12
CA ALA A 81 -16.15 -30.19 2.06
C ALA A 81 -15.65 -28.84 2.59
N GLU A 82 -16.41 -28.20 3.49
CA GLU A 82 -16.06 -26.92 4.13
C GLU A 82 -14.80 -27.06 5.00
N GLU A 83 -14.72 -28.11 5.82
CA GLU A 83 -13.53 -28.41 6.63
C GLU A 83 -12.28 -28.69 5.77
N LEU A 84 -12.41 -29.42 4.65
CA LEU A 84 -11.31 -29.62 3.70
C LEU A 84 -10.88 -28.31 3.01
N LEU A 85 -11.83 -27.42 2.72
CA LEU A 85 -11.55 -26.09 2.18
C LEU A 85 -10.78 -25.23 3.20
N ASN A 86 -11.14 -25.29 4.48
CA ASN A 86 -10.41 -24.63 5.57
C ASN A 86 -8.99 -25.17 5.70
N ILE A 87 -8.79 -26.48 5.56
CA ILE A 87 -7.45 -27.08 5.53
C ILE A 87 -6.64 -26.57 4.33
N ALA A 88 -7.23 -26.50 3.13
CA ALA A 88 -6.57 -25.98 1.93
C ALA A 88 -6.23 -24.49 2.06
N HIS A 89 -7.12 -23.68 2.65
CA HIS A 89 -6.87 -22.27 2.94
C HIS A 89 -5.78 -22.08 3.98
N GLY A 90 -5.80 -22.85 5.06
CA GLY A 90 -4.79 -22.85 6.10
C GLY A 90 -3.41 -23.28 5.60
N CYS A 91 -3.31 -24.36 4.84
CA CYS A 91 -2.04 -24.83 4.27
C CYS A 91 -1.58 -24.00 3.05
N GLY A 92 -2.44 -23.16 2.49
CA GLY A 92 -2.18 -22.34 1.30
C GLY A 92 -2.03 -20.87 1.63
N VAL A 93 -3.13 -20.19 1.95
CA VAL A 93 -3.24 -18.72 2.07
C VAL A 93 -2.79 -18.20 3.45
N GLY A 94 -3.09 -18.95 4.51
CA GLY A 94 -2.78 -18.58 5.90
C GLY A 94 -1.42 -19.08 6.40
N GLY A 95 -1.03 -20.30 6.03
CA GLY A 95 0.16 -20.98 6.53
C GLY A 95 1.45 -20.52 5.85
N ARG A 96 1.94 -19.35 6.23
CA ARG A 96 3.16 -18.73 5.67
C ARG A 96 4.41 -19.31 6.35
N PRO A 97 5.35 -19.98 5.66
CA PRO A 97 6.73 -20.04 6.13
C PRO A 97 7.48 -18.74 5.75
N PRO A 98 8.57 -18.36 6.45
CA PRO A 98 9.25 -17.06 6.29
C PRO A 98 9.99 -16.93 4.95
N TYR A 99 10.14 -18.03 4.22
CA TYR A 99 10.79 -18.10 2.93
C TYR A 99 9.99 -19.03 2.00
N ARG A 100 9.49 -18.46 0.89
CA ARG A 100 8.93 -19.11 -0.33
C ARG A 100 7.43 -19.48 -0.30
N LEU A 101 6.90 -19.47 -1.54
CA LEU A 101 5.51 -19.36 -1.97
C LEU A 101 4.50 -20.31 -1.28
N PRO A 102 3.25 -19.86 -1.08
CA PRO A 102 2.17 -20.70 -0.54
C PRO A 102 1.88 -21.94 -1.40
N ILE A 103 1.35 -23.01 -0.79
CA ILE A 103 0.83 -24.16 -1.54
C ILE A 103 -0.39 -23.69 -2.34
N VAL A 104 -0.45 -24.07 -3.62
CA VAL A 104 -1.60 -23.80 -4.48
C VAL A 104 -2.34 -25.11 -4.67
N PHE A 105 -3.68 -25.07 -4.57
CA PHE A 105 -4.56 -26.23 -4.55
C PHE A 105 -5.48 -26.32 -5.79
N PRO A 106 -4.94 -26.37 -7.02
CA PRO A 106 -5.75 -26.35 -8.23
C PRO A 106 -6.56 -27.63 -8.46
N ARG A 107 -6.07 -28.81 -8.04
CA ARG A 107 -6.81 -30.07 -8.18
C ARG A 107 -7.93 -30.12 -7.17
N PHE A 108 -7.65 -29.73 -5.93
CA PHE A 108 -8.68 -29.65 -4.89
C PHE A 108 -9.77 -28.64 -5.26
N ALA A 109 -9.40 -27.44 -5.73
CA ALA A 109 -10.38 -26.44 -6.17
C ALA A 109 -11.27 -26.95 -7.32
N ALA A 110 -10.69 -27.71 -8.26
CA ALA A 110 -11.47 -28.33 -9.35
C ALA A 110 -12.43 -29.41 -8.81
N ALA A 111 -11.96 -30.29 -7.92
CA ALA A 111 -12.78 -31.33 -7.31
C ALA A 111 -13.92 -30.73 -6.45
N TYR A 112 -13.61 -29.74 -5.62
CA TYR A 112 -14.57 -28.99 -4.80
C TYR A 112 -15.63 -28.31 -5.67
N THR A 113 -15.22 -27.64 -6.75
CA THR A 113 -16.16 -26.98 -7.66
C THR A 113 -17.10 -28.00 -8.33
N MET A 114 -16.58 -29.15 -8.76
CA MET A 114 -17.40 -30.16 -9.47
C MET A 114 -18.33 -30.93 -8.55
N LEU A 115 -17.88 -31.27 -7.35
CA LEU A 115 -18.55 -32.21 -6.45
C LEU A 115 -19.42 -31.49 -5.41
N VAL A 116 -19.15 -30.20 -5.14
CA VAL A 116 -19.77 -29.45 -4.04
C VAL A 116 -20.45 -28.18 -4.56
N ALA A 117 -19.72 -27.32 -5.29
CA ALA A 117 -20.25 -26.01 -5.70
C ALA A 117 -21.23 -26.07 -6.90
N TRP A 118 -21.13 -27.09 -7.76
CA TRP A 118 -22.02 -27.24 -8.91
C TRP A 118 -23.32 -27.97 -8.53
N LYS A 119 -24.44 -27.23 -8.40
CA LYS A 119 -25.81 -27.80 -8.39
C LYS A 119 -26.49 -27.72 -9.77
N VAL A 120 -27.22 -28.76 -10.16
CA VAL A 120 -28.04 -28.81 -11.38
C VAL A 120 -29.49 -28.60 -10.96
N GLU A 121 -30.11 -27.52 -11.41
CA GLU A 121 -31.57 -27.39 -11.34
C GLU A 121 -32.21 -28.07 -12.56
N GLY A 122 -33.28 -28.85 -12.33
CA GLY A 122 -34.24 -29.28 -13.35
C GLY A 122 -33.64 -30.19 -14.43
N GLY A 123 -33.57 -31.49 -14.13
CA GLY A 123 -32.94 -32.48 -14.99
C GLY A 123 -33.41 -32.46 -16.45
N HIS A 124 -32.55 -32.04 -17.37
CA HIS A 124 -32.49 -32.49 -18.76
C HIS A 124 -31.07 -32.27 -19.32
N ARG A 125 -30.51 -33.35 -19.90
CA ARG A 125 -29.22 -33.52 -20.63
C ARG A 125 -28.11 -32.47 -20.41
N ALA A 126 -27.01 -32.94 -19.81
CA ALA A 126 -25.72 -32.24 -19.74
C ALA A 126 -25.14 -31.91 -21.13
N ARG A 127 -25.50 -30.75 -21.66
CA ARG A 127 -24.79 -30.12 -22.79
C ARG A 127 -23.45 -29.60 -22.25
N ARG A 128 -22.35 -29.81 -23.00
CA ARG A 128 -21.04 -29.21 -22.66
C ARG A 128 -21.23 -27.73 -22.40
N ASP A 129 -21.12 -27.30 -21.16
CA ASP A 129 -21.16 -25.89 -20.82
C ASP A 129 -19.74 -25.30 -20.87
N PRO A 130 -19.39 -24.51 -21.91
CA PRO A 130 -18.15 -23.73 -21.93
C PRO A 130 -18.10 -22.67 -20.80
N GLY A 131 -19.23 -22.38 -20.15
CA GLY A 131 -19.36 -21.56 -18.95
C GLY A 131 -18.52 -22.08 -17.79
N LEU A 132 -18.56 -23.37 -17.48
CA LEU A 132 -17.75 -23.93 -16.39
C LEU A 132 -16.25 -23.75 -16.59
N VAL A 133 -15.74 -24.01 -17.79
CA VAL A 133 -14.31 -23.81 -18.09
C VAL A 133 -13.97 -22.34 -17.93
N THR A 134 -14.89 -21.45 -18.32
CA THR A 134 -14.77 -20.01 -18.15
C THR A 134 -14.82 -19.60 -16.68
N GLU A 135 -15.60 -20.29 -15.86
CA GLU A 135 -15.89 -20.03 -14.45
C GLU A 135 -14.79 -20.56 -13.53
N VAL A 136 -14.23 -21.75 -13.80
CA VAL A 136 -12.98 -22.23 -13.19
C VAL A 136 -11.83 -21.30 -13.56
N ASN A 137 -11.76 -20.85 -14.82
CA ASN A 137 -10.78 -19.84 -15.24
C ASN A 137 -11.06 -18.44 -14.65
N ARG A 138 -12.29 -18.15 -14.23
CA ARG A 138 -12.73 -16.89 -13.59
C ARG A 138 -12.35 -16.93 -12.11
N ALA A 139 -12.66 -18.01 -11.39
CA ALA A 139 -12.22 -18.25 -10.02
C ALA A 139 -10.68 -18.25 -9.88
N VAL A 140 -9.97 -18.86 -10.84
CA VAL A 140 -8.49 -18.79 -10.90
C VAL A 140 -8.00 -17.39 -11.26
N ARG A 141 -8.75 -16.61 -12.05
CA ARG A 141 -8.44 -15.20 -12.37
C ARG A 141 -8.74 -14.25 -11.23
N ASP A 142 -9.80 -14.47 -10.47
CA ASP A 142 -10.22 -13.63 -9.36
C ASP A 142 -9.30 -13.88 -8.15
N ALA A 143 -8.95 -15.13 -7.86
CA ALA A 143 -7.86 -15.47 -6.93
C ALA A 143 -6.49 -14.90 -7.35
N ARG A 144 -6.28 -14.62 -8.65
CA ARG A 144 -5.10 -13.92 -9.19
C ARG A 144 -5.24 -12.39 -9.13
N ARG A 145 -6.42 -11.82 -9.34
CA ARG A 145 -6.70 -10.36 -9.32
C ARG A 145 -6.51 -9.79 -7.92
N THR A 146 -6.88 -10.53 -6.88
CA THR A 146 -6.60 -10.13 -5.49
C THR A 146 -5.12 -10.30 -5.11
N ARG A 147 -4.35 -11.18 -5.78
CA ARG A 147 -2.97 -11.52 -5.40
C ARG A 147 -1.85 -10.92 -6.25
N LEU A 148 -2.08 -10.52 -7.51
CA LEU A 148 -1.01 -9.94 -8.35
C LEU A 148 -0.50 -8.58 -7.83
N PRO A 149 -1.36 -7.67 -7.34
CA PRO A 149 -0.93 -6.39 -6.79
C PRO A 149 -0.14 -6.56 -5.48
N GLU A 150 -0.56 -7.48 -4.61
CA GLU A 150 0.10 -7.73 -3.32
C GLU A 150 1.39 -8.56 -3.47
N LEU A 151 1.46 -9.45 -4.47
CA LEU A 151 2.66 -10.16 -4.87
C LEU A 151 3.67 -9.23 -5.58
N ARG A 152 3.21 -8.29 -6.43
CA ARG A 152 4.08 -7.24 -7.00
C ARG A 152 4.63 -6.32 -5.92
N ARG A 153 3.81 -5.93 -4.94
CA ARG A 153 4.22 -5.12 -3.78
C ARG A 153 5.28 -5.81 -2.93
N ARG A 154 5.22 -7.14 -2.77
CA ARG A 154 6.21 -7.92 -1.99
C ARG A 154 7.41 -8.42 -2.80
N ILE A 155 7.31 -8.58 -4.13
CA ILE A 155 8.45 -8.87 -5.00
C ILE A 155 9.35 -7.63 -5.10
N GLY A 156 8.78 -6.43 -5.17
CA GLY A 156 9.55 -5.19 -5.02
C GLY A 156 10.34 -5.19 -3.70
N GLN A 157 9.68 -5.49 -2.59
CA GLN A 157 10.32 -5.59 -1.27
C GLN A 157 11.39 -6.70 -1.14
N LEU A 158 11.43 -7.70 -2.04
CA LEU A 158 12.39 -8.81 -2.00
C LEU A 158 13.59 -8.59 -2.95
N ILE A 159 13.42 -7.75 -3.98
CA ILE A 159 14.50 -7.27 -4.87
C ILE A 159 15.37 -6.22 -4.14
N ASP A 160 14.77 -5.56 -3.14
CA ASP A 160 15.37 -4.49 -2.35
C ASP A 160 15.85 -4.94 -0.94
N ASP A 161 15.75 -6.24 -0.58
CA ASP A 161 16.32 -6.77 0.66
C ASP A 161 17.86 -6.93 0.54
N PRO A 162 18.66 -6.17 1.32
CA PRO A 162 20.12 -6.21 1.25
C PRO A 162 20.72 -7.60 1.55
N ASN A 163 20.01 -8.44 2.33
CA ASN A 163 20.47 -9.79 2.67
C ASN A 163 20.35 -10.76 1.49
N VAL A 164 19.47 -10.49 0.52
CA VAL A 164 19.30 -11.29 -0.70
C VAL A 164 20.39 -10.98 -1.72
N ARG A 165 20.88 -9.73 -1.77
CA ARG A 165 22.04 -9.34 -2.60
C ARG A 165 23.37 -9.85 -2.04
N MET A 166 23.52 -9.95 -0.72
CA MET A 166 24.79 -10.32 -0.09
C MET A 166 25.03 -11.84 0.06
N GLN A 167 23.97 -12.68 0.01
CA GLN A 167 24.11 -14.15 0.21
C GLN A 167 24.22 -15.00 -1.07
N GLN A 168 24.07 -14.43 -2.28
CA GLN A 168 24.16 -15.21 -3.53
C GLN A 168 25.40 -14.83 -4.35
N GLY A 169 26.54 -15.39 -3.98
CA GLY A 169 27.74 -15.36 -4.81
C GLY A 169 27.54 -16.08 -6.15
N GLY A 170 28.06 -15.46 -7.22
CA GLY A 170 28.57 -16.10 -8.43
C GLY A 170 27.61 -16.96 -9.27
N LEU A 171 27.34 -16.52 -10.51
CA LEU A 171 26.69 -17.25 -11.62
C LEU A 171 25.23 -17.72 -11.37
N VAL A 172 24.88 -18.22 -10.18
CA VAL A 172 23.55 -18.72 -9.83
C VAL A 172 22.55 -17.58 -9.66
N GLY A 173 22.95 -16.46 -9.04
CA GLY A 173 22.11 -15.25 -8.94
C GLY A 173 21.84 -14.62 -10.31
N LEU A 174 22.84 -14.65 -11.20
CA LEU A 174 22.71 -14.20 -12.59
C LEU A 174 21.79 -15.13 -13.40
N ILE A 175 21.91 -16.45 -13.22
CA ILE A 175 21.01 -17.44 -13.85
C ILE A 175 19.57 -17.27 -13.32
N ILE A 176 19.37 -16.97 -12.05
CA ILE A 176 18.02 -16.71 -11.47
C ILE A 176 17.45 -15.37 -11.97
N ALA A 177 18.28 -14.33 -12.12
CA ALA A 177 17.86 -13.06 -12.72
C ALA A 177 17.54 -13.22 -14.21
N VAL A 178 18.37 -13.93 -14.98
CA VAL A 178 18.14 -14.23 -16.41
C VAL A 178 16.93 -15.15 -16.60
N ILE A 179 16.69 -16.13 -15.71
CA ILE A 179 15.48 -16.97 -15.73
C ILE A 179 14.22 -16.17 -15.33
N SER A 180 14.36 -15.13 -14.50
CA SER A 180 13.26 -14.23 -14.10
C SER A 180 12.93 -13.18 -15.16
N ILE A 181 13.93 -12.67 -15.87
CA ILE A 181 13.79 -11.71 -16.97
C ILE A 181 13.22 -12.41 -18.22
N CYS A 182 13.59 -13.67 -18.47
CA CYS A 182 13.13 -14.42 -19.64
C CYS A 182 11.79 -15.16 -19.49
N ARG A 183 10.86 -14.78 -18.60
CA ARG A 183 9.59 -15.53 -18.40
C ARG A 183 8.32 -14.68 -18.22
N LEU A 184 7.65 -14.38 -19.35
CA LEU A 184 6.18 -14.32 -19.48
C LEU A 184 5.72 -15.52 -20.33
N PRO A 185 4.42 -15.84 -20.48
CA PRO A 185 3.35 -16.01 -19.50
C PRO A 185 2.64 -17.39 -19.67
N ALA A 186 1.85 -17.81 -18.67
CA ALA A 186 0.73 -18.78 -18.73
C ALA A 186 0.88 -20.20 -19.36
N SER A 187 1.91 -20.54 -20.14
CA SER A 187 1.96 -21.79 -20.92
C SER A 187 2.70 -22.95 -20.25
N TRP A 188 3.51 -22.67 -19.23
CA TRP A 188 4.33 -23.69 -18.56
C TRP A 188 3.61 -24.56 -17.51
N PRO A 189 2.60 -24.08 -16.76
CA PRO A 189 1.75 -24.97 -15.96
C PRO A 189 1.03 -25.98 -16.86
N LEU A 190 0.59 -25.56 -18.05
CA LEU A 190 -0.03 -26.39 -19.09
C LEU A 190 0.92 -27.45 -19.68
N ARG A 191 2.20 -27.13 -19.88
CA ARG A 191 3.23 -28.11 -20.31
C ARG A 191 3.68 -29.06 -19.18
N TRP A 192 3.56 -28.65 -17.91
CA TRP A 192 3.99 -29.45 -16.76
C TRP A 192 2.94 -30.46 -16.27
N PHE A 193 1.66 -30.33 -16.67
CA PHE A 193 0.63 -31.36 -16.52
C PHE A 193 1.01 -32.73 -17.14
N ARG A 194 2.09 -32.80 -17.95
CA ARG A 194 2.45 -33.94 -18.81
C ARG A 194 3.44 -34.97 -18.23
N LYS A 195 4.14 -34.73 -17.12
CA LYS A 195 5.26 -35.62 -16.72
C LYS A 195 5.23 -36.08 -15.24
N LYS A 196 4.88 -37.38 -15.10
CA LYS A 196 4.96 -38.29 -13.94
C LYS A 196 3.92 -38.13 -12.83
N GLY A 197 3.05 -39.15 -12.70
CA GLY A 197 2.52 -39.51 -11.38
C GLY A 197 1.19 -40.26 -11.30
N PHE A 198 0.33 -40.23 -12.31
CA PHE A 198 -1.00 -40.87 -12.25
C PHE A 198 -1.07 -42.07 -13.21
N PRO A 199 -0.81 -43.30 -12.74
CA PRO A 199 -1.11 -44.49 -13.51
C PRO A 199 -2.61 -44.78 -13.36
N GLN A 200 -3.32 -44.72 -14.48
CA GLN A 200 -4.77 -44.89 -14.64
C GLN A 200 -5.63 -43.68 -14.23
N SER A 201 -5.80 -42.74 -15.19
CA SER A 201 -6.84 -41.69 -15.25
C SER A 201 -6.64 -40.44 -14.34
N PRO A 202 -6.73 -39.17 -14.84
CA PRO A 202 -6.68 -38.73 -16.22
C PRO A 202 -5.69 -37.56 -16.48
N ARG A 203 -5.04 -37.61 -17.64
CA ARG A 203 -3.78 -36.93 -17.99
C ARG A 203 -3.91 -35.49 -18.51
N THR A 204 -5.08 -34.86 -18.37
CA THR A 204 -5.39 -33.49 -18.79
C THR A 204 -6.56 -32.95 -17.95
N THR A 205 -6.72 -31.63 -17.85
CA THR A 205 -7.91 -31.00 -17.22
C THR A 205 -9.21 -31.55 -17.81
N GLN A 206 -9.26 -31.80 -19.11
CA GLN A 206 -10.40 -32.43 -19.79
C GLN A 206 -10.68 -33.86 -19.31
N ALA A 207 -9.64 -34.59 -18.97
CA ALA A 207 -9.77 -35.96 -18.56
C ALA A 207 -10.13 -36.02 -17.06
N LEU A 208 -9.60 -35.14 -16.19
CA LEU A 208 -10.07 -34.92 -14.80
C LEU A 208 -11.57 -34.58 -14.79
N ILE A 209 -11.98 -33.66 -15.67
CA ILE A 209 -13.39 -33.35 -15.93
C ILE A 209 -14.15 -34.60 -16.42
N GLY A 210 -13.52 -35.44 -17.26
CA GLY A 210 -14.11 -36.68 -17.75
C GLY A 210 -14.33 -37.74 -16.67
N GLU A 211 -13.41 -37.88 -15.72
CA GLU A 211 -13.52 -38.82 -14.59
C GLU A 211 -14.51 -38.32 -13.54
N LEU A 212 -14.45 -37.02 -13.20
CA LEU A 212 -15.44 -36.36 -12.35
C LEU A 212 -16.86 -36.46 -12.96
N ARG A 213 -16.99 -36.41 -14.30
CA ARG A 213 -18.26 -36.68 -15.00
C ARG A 213 -18.72 -38.13 -14.92
N ARG A 214 -17.82 -39.12 -15.07
CA ARG A 214 -18.18 -40.55 -14.98
C ARG A 214 -18.65 -40.93 -13.58
N LEU A 215 -18.03 -40.36 -12.56
CA LEU A 215 -18.34 -40.64 -11.16
C LEU A 215 -19.61 -39.93 -10.72
N ARG A 216 -19.82 -38.70 -11.19
CA ARG A 216 -21.12 -38.04 -11.07
C ARG A 216 -22.22 -38.85 -11.75
N ALA A 217 -22.00 -39.38 -12.95
CA ALA A 217 -22.97 -40.24 -13.63
C ALA A 217 -23.21 -41.57 -12.88
N ARG A 218 -22.18 -42.15 -12.25
CA ARG A 218 -22.33 -43.33 -11.37
C ARG A 218 -23.08 -43.00 -10.09
N ALA A 219 -22.84 -41.82 -9.52
CA ALA A 219 -23.54 -41.36 -8.34
C ALA A 219 -25.02 -41.05 -8.64
N GLU A 220 -25.30 -40.41 -9.78
CA GLU A 220 -26.64 -40.17 -10.28
C GLU A 220 -27.36 -41.51 -10.61
N GLN A 221 -26.67 -42.49 -11.23
CA GLN A 221 -27.23 -43.85 -11.45
C GLN A 221 -27.44 -44.67 -10.17
N ALA A 222 -26.54 -44.58 -9.18
CA ALA A 222 -26.69 -45.28 -7.90
C ALA A 222 -27.81 -44.67 -7.04
N ALA A 223 -28.06 -43.36 -7.18
CA ALA A 223 -29.21 -42.69 -6.58
C ALA A 223 -30.55 -43.10 -7.22
N GLU A 224 -30.56 -43.48 -8.51
CA GLU A 224 -31.73 -44.04 -9.20
C GLU A 224 -31.97 -45.54 -8.95
N LEU A 225 -30.93 -46.32 -8.59
CA LEU A 225 -31.00 -47.79 -8.48
C LEU A 225 -31.22 -48.36 -7.07
N THR A 226 -31.18 -47.54 -6.00
CA THR A 226 -31.33 -48.06 -4.62
C THR A 226 -32.03 -47.07 -3.70
N ALA A 227 -33.35 -47.22 -3.56
CA ALA A 227 -34.12 -46.72 -2.42
C ALA A 227 -33.96 -47.61 -1.17
N GLU A 228 -33.19 -48.71 -1.22
CA GLU A 228 -33.15 -49.68 -0.11
C GLU A 228 -31.78 -50.30 0.24
N GLN A 229 -30.64 -49.83 -0.29
CA GLN A 229 -29.33 -50.31 0.18
C GLN A 229 -28.16 -49.31 -0.01
N THR A 230 -27.74 -48.72 1.12
CA THR A 230 -26.43 -48.09 1.46
C THR A 230 -26.06 -46.68 0.91
N PRO A 231 -26.55 -45.60 1.52
CA PRO A 231 -26.05 -44.21 1.33
C PRO A 231 -24.58 -43.99 1.72
N VAL A 232 -24.01 -44.87 2.55
CA VAL A 232 -22.68 -44.72 3.15
C VAL A 232 -21.55 -44.88 2.11
N ALA A 233 -21.72 -45.73 1.09
CA ALA A 233 -20.67 -45.99 0.10
C ALA A 233 -20.42 -44.81 -0.87
N GLN A 234 -21.43 -43.94 -1.05
CA GLN A 234 -21.41 -42.84 -2.02
C GLN A 234 -20.79 -41.56 -1.43
N VAL A 235 -21.11 -41.29 -0.16
CA VAL A 235 -20.50 -40.25 0.70
C VAL A 235 -18.99 -40.47 0.85
N ASP A 236 -18.57 -41.73 1.01
CA ASP A 236 -17.16 -42.08 1.12
C ASP A 236 -16.38 -41.78 -0.17
N GLU A 237 -16.94 -42.00 -1.36
CA GLU A 237 -16.21 -41.81 -2.62
C GLU A 237 -15.96 -40.33 -2.96
N LYS A 238 -16.94 -39.45 -2.68
CA LYS A 238 -16.82 -38.00 -2.85
C LYS A 238 -15.75 -37.41 -1.90
N ASN A 239 -15.81 -37.78 -0.64
CA ASN A 239 -14.88 -37.31 0.39
C ASN A 239 -13.45 -37.81 0.11
N MET A 240 -13.31 -39.06 -0.35
CA MET A 240 -12.04 -39.62 -0.79
C MET A 240 -11.40 -38.85 -1.95
N MET A 241 -12.18 -38.38 -2.93
CA MET A 241 -11.64 -37.61 -4.05
C MET A 241 -11.17 -36.21 -3.67
N LEU A 242 -11.90 -35.54 -2.78
CA LEU A 242 -11.48 -34.25 -2.24
C LEU A 242 -10.16 -34.40 -1.48
N VAL A 243 -10.03 -35.43 -0.64
CA VAL A 243 -8.79 -35.76 0.07
C VAL A 243 -7.65 -36.12 -0.87
N ASP A 244 -7.88 -36.98 -1.86
CA ASP A 244 -6.88 -37.36 -2.86
C ASP A 244 -6.38 -36.14 -3.66
N ALA A 245 -7.29 -35.24 -4.05
CA ALA A 245 -6.96 -34.02 -4.78
C ALA A 245 -6.13 -33.04 -3.92
N LEU A 246 -6.49 -32.88 -2.64
CA LEU A 246 -5.74 -32.09 -1.66
C LEU A 246 -4.31 -32.62 -1.50
N LEU A 247 -4.16 -33.93 -1.28
CA LEU A 247 -2.87 -34.59 -1.10
C LEU A 247 -2.00 -34.55 -2.36
N ALA A 248 -2.61 -34.66 -3.55
CA ALA A 248 -1.91 -34.54 -4.82
C ALA A 248 -1.33 -33.14 -5.06
N ASP A 249 -2.03 -32.09 -4.64
CA ASP A 249 -1.54 -30.71 -4.71
C ASP A 249 -0.39 -30.46 -3.74
N ILE A 250 -0.46 -31.01 -2.52
CA ILE A 250 0.65 -31.01 -1.57
C ILE A 250 1.88 -31.72 -2.19
N ASP A 251 1.73 -32.92 -2.75
CA ASP A 251 2.87 -33.63 -3.38
C ASP A 251 3.46 -32.86 -4.57
N ALA A 252 2.60 -32.27 -5.40
CA ALA A 252 3.02 -31.53 -6.58
C ALA A 252 3.84 -30.29 -6.22
N HIS A 253 3.40 -29.52 -5.22
CA HIS A 253 4.11 -28.31 -4.76
C HIS A 253 5.53 -28.64 -4.28
N TYR A 254 5.68 -29.71 -3.48
CA TYR A 254 6.99 -30.11 -2.95
C TYR A 254 7.83 -30.95 -3.93
N GLY A 255 7.21 -31.49 -4.99
CA GLY A 255 7.90 -32.20 -6.07
C GLY A 255 8.75 -31.30 -6.96
N ILE A 256 8.36 -30.03 -7.12
CA ILE A 256 9.04 -29.01 -7.95
C ILE A 256 10.27 -28.45 -7.25
N PHE A 257 10.17 -28.14 -5.96
CA PHE A 257 11.26 -27.55 -5.15
C PHE A 257 12.04 -28.58 -4.35
N ARG A 258 12.20 -29.78 -4.91
CA ARG A 258 12.62 -31.02 -4.22
C ARG A 258 13.92 -30.91 -3.42
N HIS A 259 14.86 -30.06 -3.81
CA HIS A 259 16.14 -29.90 -3.11
C HIS A 259 16.12 -28.82 -2.02
N LEU A 260 15.12 -27.93 -2.04
CA LEU A 260 15.08 -26.75 -1.19
C LEU A 260 14.02 -26.84 -0.08
N ASN A 261 12.90 -27.53 -0.31
CA ASN A 261 11.74 -27.52 0.59
C ASN A 261 11.53 -28.82 1.38
N ARG A 262 12.44 -29.80 1.29
CA ARG A 262 12.35 -31.10 2.01
C ARG A 262 12.43 -31.01 3.54
N VAL A 263 12.58 -29.79 4.08
CA VAL A 263 12.90 -29.55 5.48
C VAL A 263 11.68 -29.21 6.33
N ARG A 264 10.55 -28.86 5.72
CA ARG A 264 9.39 -28.31 6.43
C ARG A 264 8.09 -28.89 5.87
N ARG A 265 7.60 -29.97 6.50
CA ARG A 265 6.39 -30.68 6.08
C ARG A 265 5.13 -29.89 6.47
N PRO A 266 4.08 -29.90 5.64
CA PRO A 266 2.80 -29.30 6.03
C PRO A 266 2.16 -30.11 7.15
N ILE A 267 1.39 -29.42 8.00
CA ILE A 267 0.67 -29.99 9.13
C ILE A 267 -0.83 -29.83 8.89
N ILE A 268 -1.59 -30.90 9.11
CA ILE A 268 -3.05 -30.89 9.08
C ILE A 268 -3.56 -31.16 10.51
N LEU A 269 -4.33 -30.22 11.06
CA LEU A 269 -4.96 -30.30 12.37
C LEU A 269 -6.44 -30.66 12.20
N LEU A 270 -6.89 -31.71 12.90
CA LEU A 270 -8.29 -32.18 12.94
C LEU A 270 -8.74 -32.24 14.41
N GLN A 271 -9.26 -31.14 14.92
CA GLN A 271 -9.61 -31.02 16.33
C GLN A 271 -10.96 -31.66 16.65
N ASP A 272 -11.05 -32.35 17.79
CA ASP A 272 -12.28 -32.88 18.41
C ASP A 272 -13.02 -33.86 17.48
N VAL A 273 -12.32 -34.87 16.95
CA VAL A 273 -12.86 -35.87 15.99
C VAL A 273 -13.88 -36.84 16.60
N ASP A 274 -13.99 -36.87 17.93
CA ASP A 274 -15.06 -37.55 18.66
C ASP A 274 -16.36 -36.73 18.68
N LEU A 275 -16.26 -35.40 18.56
CA LEU A 275 -17.41 -34.49 18.64
C LEU A 275 -17.86 -33.95 17.28
N VAL A 276 -16.97 -33.90 16.28
CA VAL A 276 -17.26 -33.34 14.95
C VAL A 276 -17.23 -34.46 13.89
N PRO A 277 -18.40 -34.95 13.44
CA PRO A 277 -18.47 -36.05 12.47
C PRO A 277 -17.71 -35.79 11.17
N ALA A 278 -17.73 -34.55 10.67
CA ALA A 278 -17.02 -34.17 9.44
C ALA A 278 -15.49 -34.35 9.55
N ARG A 279 -14.91 -33.92 10.68
CA ARG A 279 -13.45 -34.08 10.94
C ARG A 279 -13.08 -35.55 11.11
N ARG A 280 -13.97 -36.36 11.69
CA ARG A 280 -13.83 -37.82 11.75
C ARG A 280 -13.81 -38.45 10.36
N ALA A 281 -14.74 -38.06 9.49
CA ALA A 281 -14.81 -38.52 8.11
C ALA A 281 -13.54 -38.14 7.32
N ILE A 282 -13.02 -36.91 7.49
CA ILE A 282 -11.76 -36.47 6.87
C ILE A 282 -10.58 -37.32 7.35
N ARG A 283 -10.47 -37.57 8.66
CA ARG A 283 -9.42 -38.42 9.24
C ARG A 283 -9.45 -39.83 8.64
N ASP A 284 -10.63 -40.43 8.55
CA ASP A 284 -10.79 -41.79 8.06
C ASP A 284 -10.55 -41.88 6.55
N ALA A 285 -10.96 -40.86 5.78
CA ALA A 285 -10.62 -40.71 4.37
C ALA A 285 -9.11 -40.53 4.13
N LEU A 286 -8.41 -39.75 4.98
CA LEU A 286 -6.94 -39.62 4.93
C LEU A 286 -6.26 -40.98 5.18
N LEU A 287 -6.71 -41.73 6.19
CA LEU A 287 -6.20 -43.08 6.49
C LEU A 287 -6.41 -44.02 5.29
N ALA A 288 -7.60 -44.01 4.68
CA ALA A 288 -7.90 -44.80 3.50
C ALA A 288 -7.06 -44.39 2.28
N ALA A 289 -6.87 -43.10 2.04
CA ALA A 289 -6.05 -42.58 0.95
C ALA A 289 -4.58 -43.00 1.11
N PHE A 290 -4.06 -42.94 2.34
CA PHE A 290 -2.69 -43.33 2.67
C PHE A 290 -2.38 -44.82 2.55
N ASP A 291 -3.38 -45.69 2.71
CA ASP A 291 -3.25 -47.13 2.42
C ASP A 291 -3.59 -47.48 0.96
N GLY A 292 -4.18 -46.54 0.21
CA GLY A 292 -4.50 -46.66 -1.20
C GLY A 292 -3.66 -45.74 -2.10
N ARG A 293 -4.35 -44.86 -2.85
CA ARG A 293 -3.80 -44.05 -3.95
C ARG A 293 -2.69 -43.07 -3.52
N ALA A 294 -2.73 -42.59 -2.28
CA ALA A 294 -1.76 -41.67 -1.71
C ALA A 294 -0.63 -42.37 -0.92
N GLY A 295 -0.51 -43.69 -0.97
CA GLY A 295 0.56 -44.43 -0.30
C GLY A 295 1.97 -44.10 -0.79
N ASN A 296 2.10 -43.52 -1.99
CA ASN A 296 3.39 -43.27 -2.66
C ASN A 296 3.77 -41.78 -2.78
N LEU A 297 3.13 -40.88 -2.03
CA LEU A 297 3.49 -39.45 -2.07
C LEU A 297 4.98 -39.26 -1.75
N ARG A 298 5.61 -38.29 -2.41
CA ARG A 298 7.01 -37.92 -2.18
C ARG A 298 7.17 -37.13 -0.89
N VAL A 299 6.13 -36.39 -0.50
CA VAL A 299 6.04 -35.67 0.78
C VAL A 299 4.67 -35.94 1.39
N HIS A 300 4.67 -36.43 2.63
CA HIS A 300 3.47 -36.66 3.42
C HIS A 300 3.28 -35.51 4.42
N PRO A 301 2.05 -34.98 4.58
CA PRO A 301 1.73 -34.08 5.68
C PRO A 301 1.84 -34.81 7.03
N VAL A 302 2.08 -34.05 8.09
CA VAL A 302 1.89 -34.52 9.47
C VAL A 302 0.44 -34.27 9.85
N VAL A 303 -0.33 -35.33 10.12
CA VAL A 303 -1.74 -35.20 10.50
C VAL A 303 -1.87 -35.40 12.01
N ILE A 304 -2.48 -34.44 12.69
CA ILE A 304 -2.72 -34.45 14.13
C ILE A 304 -4.23 -34.34 14.34
N SER A 305 -4.81 -35.29 15.05
CA SER A 305 -6.20 -35.26 15.49
C SER A 305 -6.31 -35.27 17.01
N THR A 306 -7.41 -34.75 17.57
CA THR A 306 -7.67 -34.80 19.03
C THR A 306 -9.00 -35.47 19.34
N SER A 307 -9.06 -36.23 20.42
CA SER A 307 -10.31 -36.82 20.93
C SER A 307 -10.25 -37.02 22.44
N ALA A 308 -11.39 -37.26 23.09
CA ALA A 308 -11.39 -37.90 24.40
C ALA A 308 -10.78 -39.32 24.32
N PRO A 309 -10.18 -39.84 25.41
CA PRO A 309 -9.54 -41.15 25.40
C PRO A 309 -10.48 -42.27 24.95
N GLY A 310 -10.13 -42.97 23.87
CA GLY A 310 -10.94 -44.05 23.30
C GLY A 310 -12.24 -43.63 22.61
N ALA A 311 -12.59 -42.34 22.58
CA ALA A 311 -13.90 -41.88 22.12
C ALA A 311 -14.07 -41.86 20.59
N ALA A 312 -12.97 -41.85 19.82
CA ALA A 312 -13.00 -41.81 18.37
C ALA A 312 -12.18 -42.95 17.73
N PRO A 313 -12.63 -44.22 17.81
CA PRO A 313 -11.97 -45.31 17.09
C PRO A 313 -12.01 -45.07 15.57
N ALA A 314 -10.95 -45.46 14.86
CA ALA A 314 -10.91 -45.39 13.40
C ALA A 314 -11.56 -46.63 12.76
N GLY A 315 -12.23 -46.42 11.62
CA GLY A 315 -12.91 -47.51 10.89
C GLY A 315 -12.00 -48.65 10.42
N LYS A 316 -10.68 -48.41 10.27
CA LYS A 316 -9.67 -49.43 9.89
C LYS A 316 -8.76 -49.87 11.05
N GLY A 317 -9.21 -49.68 12.29
CA GLY A 317 -8.46 -50.00 13.50
C GLY A 317 -7.37 -48.97 13.83
N ALA A 318 -6.86 -49.02 15.06
CA ALA A 318 -5.79 -48.16 15.57
C ALA A 318 -4.67 -49.01 16.21
N ASN A 319 -3.46 -48.45 16.29
CA ASN A 319 -2.43 -49.08 17.12
C ASN A 319 -2.79 -48.96 18.60
N ARG A 320 -2.13 -49.75 19.45
CA ARG A 320 -2.26 -49.61 20.90
C ARG A 320 -1.89 -48.18 21.32
N PRO A 321 -2.66 -47.53 22.21
CA PRO A 321 -2.31 -46.22 22.74
C PRO A 321 -0.93 -46.24 23.39
N VAL A 322 -0.15 -45.19 23.17
CA VAL A 322 1.19 -45.02 23.73
C VAL A 322 1.29 -43.71 24.51
N ASP A 323 2.11 -43.69 25.55
CA ASP A 323 2.42 -42.45 26.23
C ASP A 323 3.35 -41.59 25.38
N SER A 324 3.17 -40.27 25.42
CA SER A 324 3.98 -39.29 24.68
C SER A 324 5.50 -39.48 24.87
N ALA A 325 5.93 -39.94 26.06
CA ALA A 325 7.34 -40.21 26.39
C ALA A 325 7.93 -41.37 25.58
N GLN A 326 7.08 -42.31 25.13
CA GLN A 326 7.48 -43.48 24.35
C GLN A 326 7.45 -43.23 22.83
N LEU A 327 6.89 -42.12 22.37
CA LEU A 327 6.74 -41.82 20.94
C LEU A 327 8.06 -41.85 20.16
N ALA A 328 9.16 -41.43 20.78
CA ALA A 328 10.47 -41.44 20.14
C ALA A 328 11.00 -42.84 19.81
N ILE A 329 10.45 -43.87 20.45
CA ILE A 329 10.77 -45.28 20.24
C ILE A 329 9.70 -45.93 19.35
N GLU A 330 8.43 -45.68 19.64
CA GLU A 330 7.31 -46.36 18.99
C GLU A 330 7.08 -45.91 17.54
N ILE A 331 7.32 -44.63 17.21
CA ILE A 331 7.16 -44.15 15.82
C ILE A 331 8.16 -44.82 14.86
N PRO A 332 9.48 -44.85 15.13
CA PRO A 332 10.42 -45.60 14.31
C PRO A 332 10.08 -47.09 14.19
N ARG A 333 9.65 -47.72 15.29
CA ARG A 333 9.26 -49.14 15.32
C ARG A 333 8.05 -49.39 14.40
N LEU A 334 7.02 -48.57 14.50
CA LEU A 334 5.84 -48.66 13.65
C LEU A 334 6.19 -48.52 12.16
N PHE A 335 7.08 -47.58 11.80
CA PHE A 335 7.55 -47.43 10.42
C PHE A 335 8.31 -48.67 9.94
N ALA A 336 9.17 -49.25 10.77
CA ALA A 336 9.93 -50.46 10.45
C ALA A 336 9.01 -51.67 10.26
N ASP A 337 8.07 -51.90 11.19
CA ASP A 337 7.10 -53.00 11.12
C ASP A 337 6.26 -52.91 9.85
N ARG A 338 5.79 -51.71 9.49
CA ARG A 338 5.03 -51.49 8.25
C ARG A 338 5.87 -51.65 6.99
N GLU A 339 7.14 -51.22 7.00
CA GLU A 339 8.06 -51.43 5.89
C GLU A 339 8.31 -52.93 5.65
N GLN A 340 8.53 -53.70 6.73
CA GLN A 340 8.71 -55.14 6.68
C GLN A 340 7.46 -55.86 6.14
N ALA A 341 6.29 -55.58 6.71
CA ALA A 341 5.02 -56.16 6.25
C ALA A 341 4.72 -55.79 4.78
N GLY A 342 5.05 -54.56 4.36
CA GLY A 342 4.94 -54.13 2.97
C GLY A 342 5.87 -54.89 2.02
N GLU A 343 7.11 -55.19 2.43
CA GLU A 343 8.04 -56.00 1.63
C GLU A 343 7.65 -57.49 1.58
N GLN A 344 7.12 -58.06 2.67
CA GLN A 344 6.59 -59.43 2.67
C GLN A 344 5.36 -59.56 1.76
N ARG A 345 4.44 -58.59 1.78
CA ARG A 345 3.31 -58.55 0.84
C ARG A 345 3.74 -58.51 -0.62
N LYS A 346 4.78 -57.73 -0.95
CA LYS A 346 5.35 -57.72 -2.31
C LYS A 346 5.93 -59.07 -2.72
N ARG A 347 6.31 -59.91 -1.76
CA ARG A 347 6.80 -61.28 -1.97
C ARG A 347 5.68 -62.34 -1.90
N GLY A 348 4.42 -61.93 -1.85
CA GLY A 348 3.25 -62.82 -1.83
C GLY A 348 2.76 -63.23 -0.44
N GLY A 349 3.29 -62.66 0.65
CA GLY A 349 2.79 -62.92 2.01
C GLY A 349 1.51 -62.17 2.35
N GLU A 350 0.71 -62.70 3.29
CA GLU A 350 -0.58 -62.11 3.71
C GLU A 350 -0.49 -61.23 4.97
N GLU A 351 0.71 -60.90 5.45
CA GLU A 351 0.88 -60.19 6.73
C GLU A 351 0.03 -58.89 6.82
N PRO A 352 -0.74 -58.67 7.91
CA PRO A 352 -1.56 -57.48 8.06
C PRO A 352 -0.71 -56.22 8.23
N LEU A 353 -1.01 -55.16 7.48
CA LEU A 353 -0.39 -53.85 7.70
C LEU A 353 -0.93 -53.25 9.01
N ARG A 354 -0.04 -52.97 9.97
CA ARG A 354 -0.39 -52.23 11.20
C ARG A 354 -1.06 -50.90 10.86
N SER A 355 -2.05 -50.44 11.63
CA SER A 355 -2.74 -49.17 11.34
C SER A 355 -1.79 -47.96 11.22
N ARG A 356 -2.20 -46.93 10.48
CA ARG A 356 -1.49 -45.63 10.41
C ARG A 356 -1.93 -44.64 11.49
N LEU A 357 -2.95 -44.99 12.26
CA LEU A 357 -3.40 -44.19 13.40
C LEU A 357 -2.67 -44.66 14.66
N LEU A 358 -1.97 -43.74 15.33
CA LEU A 358 -1.35 -43.97 16.62
C LEU A 358 -2.02 -43.08 17.68
N PRO A 359 -2.82 -43.65 18.60
CA PRO A 359 -3.33 -42.92 19.75
C PRO A 359 -2.21 -42.59 20.72
N VAL A 360 -2.20 -41.35 21.22
CA VAL A 360 -1.15 -40.81 22.08
C VAL A 360 -1.79 -40.21 23.32
N ARG A 361 -1.39 -40.68 24.50
CA ARG A 361 -1.79 -40.07 25.76
C ARG A 361 -0.67 -39.14 26.25
N PRO A 362 -0.98 -37.89 26.63
CA PRO A 362 -0.01 -37.04 27.31
C PRO A 362 0.48 -37.76 28.57
N ALA A 363 1.79 -37.84 28.75
CA ALA A 363 2.39 -38.41 29.94
C ALA A 363 1.86 -37.67 31.17
N PRO A 364 1.62 -38.38 32.29
CA PRO A 364 1.37 -37.73 33.57
C PRO A 364 2.55 -36.83 33.92
N ALA A 365 2.29 -35.74 34.65
CA ALA A 365 3.36 -34.86 35.13
C ALA A 365 4.40 -35.72 35.88
N PRO A 366 5.72 -35.50 35.68
CA PRO A 366 6.72 -36.33 36.32
C PRO A 366 6.52 -36.26 37.84
N SER A 367 6.42 -37.42 38.47
CA SER A 367 6.56 -37.53 39.92
C SER A 367 7.95 -36.97 40.30
N PRO A 368 8.11 -36.27 41.44
CA PRO A 368 9.37 -35.66 41.86
C PRO A 368 10.59 -36.60 41.92
N ASP A 369 10.39 -37.92 41.83
CA ASP A 369 11.40 -38.94 42.13
C ASP A 369 12.06 -39.64 40.91
N SER A 370 11.95 -39.10 39.69
CA SER A 370 12.63 -39.71 38.53
C SER A 370 14.06 -39.17 38.33
N PRO A 371 15.12 -40.01 38.32
CA PRO A 371 16.50 -39.55 38.25
C PRO A 371 16.89 -39.03 36.85
N PRO A 372 17.77 -38.02 36.75
CA PRO A 372 18.14 -37.42 35.48
C PRO A 372 19.08 -38.32 34.65
N PRO A 373 19.06 -38.21 33.30
CA PRO A 373 19.92 -39.01 32.44
C PRO A 373 21.40 -38.57 32.52
N PRO A 374 22.36 -39.48 32.24
CA PRO A 374 23.77 -39.24 32.51
C PRO A 374 24.34 -38.20 31.54
N ARG A 375 25.12 -37.26 32.08
CA ARG A 375 25.85 -36.23 31.34
C ARG A 375 27.26 -36.74 31.01
N LEU A 376 27.62 -36.74 29.72
CA LEU A 376 29.00 -36.87 29.28
C LEU A 376 29.75 -35.54 29.49
N HIS A 377 30.96 -35.63 30.04
CA HIS A 377 31.81 -34.50 30.41
C HIS A 377 32.31 -33.67 29.22
N GLY A 378 32.18 -32.35 29.34
CA GLY A 378 32.82 -31.33 28.50
C GLY A 378 33.33 -30.18 29.39
N PRO A 379 34.17 -29.26 28.87
CA PRO A 379 35.06 -28.41 29.66
C PRO A 379 34.32 -27.46 30.61
N GLY A 380 34.98 -27.10 31.70
CA GLY A 380 34.39 -26.56 32.93
C GLY A 380 33.50 -25.30 32.80
N PRO A 381 32.58 -25.09 33.76
CA PRO A 381 31.46 -24.15 33.66
C PRO A 381 31.89 -22.69 33.53
N VAL A 382 33.05 -22.30 34.05
CA VAL A 382 33.54 -20.92 34.02
C VAL A 382 33.90 -20.49 32.60
N THR A 383 34.56 -21.36 31.83
CA THR A 383 34.96 -21.07 30.44
C THR A 383 33.75 -20.99 29.52
N VAL A 384 32.72 -21.80 29.77
CA VAL A 384 31.47 -21.79 29.01
C VAL A 384 30.63 -20.55 29.33
N ILE A 385 30.57 -20.11 30.58
CA ILE A 385 29.81 -18.91 30.97
C ILE A 385 30.47 -17.65 30.39
N VAL A 386 31.80 -17.52 30.48
CA VAL A 386 32.51 -16.37 29.92
C VAL A 386 32.41 -16.35 28.39
N ALA A 387 32.60 -17.50 27.72
CA ALA A 387 32.44 -17.58 26.27
C ALA A 387 30.99 -17.31 25.84
N ALA A 388 29.99 -17.80 26.58
CA ALA A 388 28.58 -17.56 26.29
C ALA A 388 28.22 -16.08 26.48
N LEU A 389 28.74 -15.41 27.51
CA LEU A 389 28.51 -13.98 27.75
C LEU A 389 29.20 -13.12 26.68
N VAL A 390 30.42 -13.46 26.27
CA VAL A 390 31.12 -12.76 25.18
C VAL A 390 30.39 -12.97 23.85
N VAL A 391 29.91 -14.18 23.55
CA VAL A 391 29.12 -14.47 22.35
C VAL A 391 27.76 -13.77 22.40
N LEU A 392 27.09 -13.70 23.56
CA LEU A 392 25.85 -12.94 23.74
C LEU A 392 26.08 -11.43 23.60
N ALA A 393 27.19 -10.90 24.14
CA ALA A 393 27.55 -9.49 24.02
C ALA A 393 27.93 -9.13 22.58
N LEU A 394 28.66 -10.00 21.86
CA LEU A 394 28.99 -9.83 20.45
C LEU A 394 27.76 -10.04 19.54
N ALA A 395 26.85 -10.94 19.89
CA ALA A 395 25.59 -11.13 19.16
C ALA A 395 24.62 -9.97 19.40
N ALA A 396 24.51 -9.48 20.63
CA ALA A 396 23.72 -8.30 20.97
C ALA A 396 24.33 -7.04 20.33
N GLY A 397 25.65 -6.88 20.42
CA GLY A 397 26.40 -5.81 19.75
C GLY A 397 26.24 -5.87 18.23
N GLY A 398 26.31 -7.06 17.64
CA GLY A 398 26.08 -7.31 16.21
C GLY A 398 24.64 -7.03 15.78
N VAL A 399 23.64 -7.36 16.60
CA VAL A 399 22.22 -7.04 16.33
C VAL A 399 21.95 -5.53 16.47
N ILE A 400 22.57 -4.85 17.43
CA ILE A 400 22.45 -3.41 17.62
C ILE A 400 23.15 -2.65 16.48
N PHE A 401 24.34 -3.10 16.08
CA PHE A 401 25.09 -2.54 14.96
C PHE A 401 24.39 -2.78 13.62
N ALA A 402 23.88 -4.00 13.38
CA ALA A 402 23.09 -4.31 12.20
C ALA A 402 21.78 -3.52 12.17
N ARG A 403 21.11 -3.31 13.31
CA ARG A 403 19.94 -2.41 13.38
C ARG A 403 20.31 -0.98 13.01
N ARG A 404 21.41 -0.42 13.55
CA ARG A 404 21.86 0.94 13.22
C ARG A 404 22.21 1.14 11.75
N ILE A 405 22.75 0.11 11.07
CA ILE A 405 23.10 0.19 9.64
C ILE A 405 21.91 -0.07 8.72
N LEU A 406 20.99 -0.99 9.07
CA LEU A 406 19.79 -1.28 8.27
C LEU A 406 18.62 -0.31 8.53
N SER A 407 18.72 0.57 9.54
CA SER A 407 17.70 1.57 9.88
C SER A 407 18.18 3.02 9.74
N SER A 408 19.32 3.28 9.11
CA SER A 408 19.80 4.66 8.95
C SER A 408 19.07 5.33 7.79
N CYS A 409 18.62 6.55 8.03
CA CYS A 409 17.90 7.36 7.06
C CYS A 409 18.85 8.17 6.15
N GLY A 410 20.14 7.81 6.09
CA GLY A 410 21.18 8.68 5.56
C GLY A 410 21.69 9.67 6.61
N GLU A 411 22.68 10.49 6.23
CA GLU A 411 23.29 11.49 7.11
C GLU A 411 22.30 12.63 7.42
N GLY A 412 22.31 13.12 8.67
CA GLY A 412 21.39 14.18 9.13
C GLY A 412 19.92 13.73 9.34
N LEU A 413 19.60 12.49 8.98
CA LEU A 413 18.23 11.97 8.99
C LEU A 413 18.07 10.84 10.01
N HIS A 414 16.90 10.75 10.61
CA HIS A 414 16.57 9.73 11.60
C HIS A 414 15.20 9.12 11.31
N LYS A 415 15.00 7.89 11.77
CA LYS A 415 13.74 7.17 11.56
C LYS A 415 12.76 7.48 12.68
N GLU A 416 11.58 7.97 12.34
CA GLU A 416 10.49 8.30 13.26
C GLU A 416 9.19 7.76 12.64
N GLY A 417 8.33 7.07 13.40
CA GLY A 417 7.04 6.58 12.85
C GLY A 417 7.11 5.62 11.64
N GLY A 418 8.29 5.15 11.25
CA GLY A 418 8.50 4.32 10.06
C GLY A 418 8.96 5.07 8.81
N GLU A 419 9.06 6.40 8.88
CA GLU A 419 9.52 7.33 7.84
C GLU A 419 10.85 7.98 8.25
N CYS A 420 11.61 8.49 7.28
CA CYS A 420 12.80 9.30 7.56
C CYS A 420 12.43 10.76 7.73
N VAL A 421 12.79 11.31 8.88
CA VAL A 421 12.54 12.68 9.32
C VAL A 421 13.89 13.34 9.59
N GLY A 422 14.00 14.64 9.38
CA GLY A 422 15.20 15.42 9.68
C GLY A 422 15.44 16.52 8.67
N VAL A 423 16.63 17.12 8.75
CA VAL A 423 17.10 18.18 7.85
C VAL A 423 18.32 17.68 7.10
N SER A 424 18.32 17.89 5.79
CA SER A 424 19.42 17.53 4.88
C SER A 424 19.81 18.73 4.04
N ASP A 425 21.11 18.96 3.87
CA ASP A 425 21.65 19.95 2.93
C ASP A 425 22.04 19.35 1.58
N GLY A 426 21.44 18.21 1.25
CA GLY A 426 21.71 17.44 0.04
C GLY A 426 22.46 16.13 0.31
N SER A 427 23.18 16.02 1.43
CA SER A 427 23.92 14.83 1.84
C SER A 427 23.00 13.63 2.20
N GLY A 428 21.95 13.88 2.96
CA GLY A 428 20.90 12.89 3.28
C GLY A 428 19.81 12.86 2.21
N VAL A 429 19.69 11.76 1.47
CA VAL A 429 18.73 11.65 0.34
C VAL A 429 17.42 11.02 0.80
N PHE A 430 16.32 11.78 0.74
CA PHE A 430 14.97 11.23 0.90
C PHE A 430 14.52 10.49 -0.37
N MET A 431 13.75 9.41 -0.20
CA MET A 431 13.25 8.57 -1.31
C MET A 431 14.33 8.19 -2.35
N PRO A 432 15.48 7.64 -1.93
CA PRO A 432 16.64 7.41 -2.81
C PRO A 432 16.35 6.46 -3.98
N GLU A 433 15.29 5.65 -3.89
CA GLU A 433 14.88 4.72 -4.94
C GLU A 433 13.98 5.36 -6.01
N PHE A 434 13.49 6.58 -5.79
CA PHE A 434 12.72 7.31 -6.78
C PHE A 434 13.65 8.02 -7.77
N ASP A 435 13.41 7.82 -9.07
CA ASP A 435 14.27 8.40 -10.12
C ASP A 435 14.30 9.92 -10.03
N GLY A 436 15.47 10.51 -10.21
CA GLY A 436 15.72 11.95 -10.03
C GLY A 436 16.08 12.40 -8.61
N MET A 437 15.62 11.73 -7.53
CA MET A 437 15.86 12.20 -6.15
C MET A 437 17.34 12.23 -5.77
N LYS A 438 18.09 11.14 -6.03
CA LYS A 438 19.55 11.12 -5.81
C LYS A 438 20.27 12.23 -6.57
N LYS A 439 19.81 12.52 -7.79
CA LYS A 439 20.44 13.49 -8.68
C LYS A 439 20.20 14.93 -8.22
N ILE A 440 18.98 15.26 -7.79
CA ILE A 440 18.67 16.61 -7.30
C ILE A 440 19.32 16.89 -5.95
N PHE A 441 19.38 15.91 -5.04
CA PHE A 441 20.07 16.05 -3.76
C PHE A 441 21.58 16.27 -3.95
N ALA A 442 22.22 15.49 -4.83
CA ALA A 442 23.63 15.70 -5.17
C ALA A 442 23.89 17.08 -5.81
N ALA A 443 22.92 17.62 -6.56
CA ALA A 443 23.03 18.95 -7.15
C ALA A 443 22.94 20.06 -6.09
N ILE A 444 22.03 19.91 -5.12
CA ILE A 444 21.90 20.81 -3.95
C ILE A 444 23.17 20.75 -3.10
N GLU A 445 23.66 19.56 -2.77
CA GLU A 445 24.88 19.37 -1.99
C GLU A 445 26.08 20.06 -2.68
N LYS A 446 26.24 19.82 -3.98
CA LYS A 446 27.30 20.44 -4.78
C LYS A 446 27.22 21.97 -4.75
N GLU A 447 26.02 22.53 -4.85
CA GLU A 447 25.81 23.97 -4.82
C GLU A 447 26.06 24.55 -3.42
N ASN A 448 25.61 23.89 -2.36
CA ASN A 448 25.89 24.24 -0.97
C ASN A 448 27.40 24.22 -0.67
N ILE A 449 28.13 23.19 -1.14
CA ILE A 449 29.59 23.11 -1.00
C ILE A 449 30.27 24.24 -1.76
N ARG A 450 29.82 24.56 -2.98
CA ARG A 450 30.40 25.62 -3.82
C ARG A 450 30.40 26.98 -3.13
N ILE A 451 29.34 27.30 -2.39
CA ILE A 451 29.19 28.59 -1.71
C ILE A 451 29.69 28.58 -0.25
N SER A 452 30.19 27.45 0.26
CA SER A 452 30.53 27.30 1.69
C SER A 452 31.61 28.27 2.19
N SER A 453 32.48 28.75 1.30
CA SER A 453 33.50 29.77 1.58
C SER A 453 33.01 31.21 1.41
N MET A 454 31.76 31.41 0.96
CA MET A 454 31.13 32.71 0.77
C MET A 454 30.22 33.06 1.95
N SER A 455 29.99 34.35 2.18
CA SER A 455 28.91 34.84 3.05
C SER A 455 27.56 34.33 2.53
N HIS A 456 26.90 33.47 3.32
CA HIS A 456 25.65 32.82 2.93
C HIS A 456 24.60 32.84 4.04
N ALA A 457 23.33 32.82 3.63
CA ALA A 457 22.19 32.56 4.49
C ALA A 457 21.63 31.16 4.21
N THR A 458 21.19 30.45 5.25
CA THR A 458 20.43 29.21 5.10
C THR A 458 18.95 29.53 4.94
N VAL A 459 18.37 28.99 3.87
CA VAL A 459 16.92 28.92 3.64
C VAL A 459 16.50 27.47 3.82
N ALA A 460 15.60 27.20 4.78
CA ALA A 460 15.11 25.85 5.04
C ALA A 460 13.77 25.63 4.32
N LEU A 461 13.73 24.72 3.35
CA LEU A 461 12.50 24.25 2.71
C LEU A 461 11.86 23.15 3.56
N VAL A 462 10.73 23.45 4.21
CA VAL A 462 9.99 22.52 5.07
C VAL A 462 8.78 21.97 4.31
N ILE A 463 8.87 20.72 3.86
CA ILE A 463 7.79 19.99 3.17
C ILE A 463 7.91 18.49 3.48
N PRO A 464 6.82 17.69 3.41
CA PRO A 464 6.94 16.24 3.47
C PRO A 464 7.77 15.73 2.30
N LEU A 465 8.90 15.08 2.59
CA LEU A 465 9.85 14.58 1.58
C LEU A 465 9.77 13.07 1.38
N GLU A 466 8.80 12.40 2.01
CA GLU A 466 8.56 10.96 1.85
C GLU A 466 7.12 10.63 1.45
N SER A 467 7.00 9.68 0.52
CA SER A 467 5.73 9.06 0.18
C SER A 467 5.95 7.70 -0.48
N ALA A 468 4.98 6.80 -0.29
CA ALA A 468 4.89 5.54 -1.04
C ALA A 468 4.03 5.66 -2.32
N ASN A 469 3.37 6.80 -2.55
CA ASN A 469 2.50 7.02 -3.70
C ASN A 469 3.30 7.65 -4.86
N PRO A 470 3.42 7.00 -6.03
CA PRO A 470 4.18 7.53 -7.18
C PRO A 470 3.71 8.89 -7.72
N ALA A 471 2.44 9.25 -7.56
CA ALA A 471 1.95 10.58 -7.93
C ALA A 471 2.50 11.64 -6.98
N VAL A 472 2.51 11.36 -5.67
CA VAL A 472 3.06 12.25 -4.64
C VAL A 472 4.59 12.31 -4.71
N GLN A 473 5.27 11.20 -5.01
CA GLN A 473 6.72 11.18 -5.21
C GLN A 473 7.17 12.12 -6.34
N ARG A 474 6.41 12.18 -7.46
CA ARG A 474 6.66 13.14 -8.54
C ARG A 474 6.46 14.59 -8.13
N GLN A 475 5.45 14.86 -7.30
CA GLN A 475 5.20 16.21 -6.78
C GLN A 475 6.35 16.65 -5.88
N ILE A 476 6.79 15.79 -4.95
CA ILE A 476 7.94 16.07 -4.07
C ILE A 476 9.19 16.35 -4.90
N LEU A 477 9.45 15.53 -5.93
CA LEU A 477 10.57 15.79 -6.86
C LEU A 477 10.46 17.17 -7.51
N SER A 478 9.28 17.53 -8.03
CA SER A 478 9.02 18.82 -8.66
C SER A 478 9.23 20.00 -7.70
N GLU A 479 8.78 19.88 -6.45
CA GLU A 479 9.00 20.89 -5.41
C GLU A 479 10.50 21.06 -5.09
N VAL A 480 11.23 19.96 -4.88
CA VAL A 480 12.68 20.01 -4.62
C VAL A 480 13.46 20.55 -5.84
N GLN A 481 13.07 20.18 -7.05
CA GLN A 481 13.65 20.72 -8.28
C GLN A 481 13.43 22.24 -8.39
N GLY A 482 12.21 22.72 -8.16
CA GLY A 482 11.90 24.15 -8.15
C GLY A 482 12.75 24.93 -7.14
N ALA A 483 12.90 24.40 -5.93
CA ALA A 483 13.73 25.01 -4.89
C ALA A 483 15.21 25.11 -5.30
N TYR A 484 15.76 24.03 -5.87
CA TYR A 484 17.14 24.02 -6.34
C TYR A 484 17.38 24.99 -7.50
N ILE A 485 16.46 25.09 -8.47
CA ILE A 485 16.64 26.02 -9.59
C ILE A 485 16.68 27.47 -9.10
N ALA A 486 15.82 27.83 -8.14
CA ALA A 486 15.83 29.16 -7.54
C ALA A 486 17.10 29.41 -6.72
N GLN A 487 17.60 28.40 -5.99
CA GLN A 487 18.91 28.49 -5.32
C GLN A 487 20.04 28.73 -6.34
N LEU A 488 20.05 27.96 -7.43
CA LEU A 488 21.04 28.05 -8.48
C LEU A 488 21.04 29.42 -9.14
N GLN A 489 19.85 29.98 -9.39
CA GLN A 489 19.69 31.35 -9.89
C GLN A 489 20.24 32.36 -8.88
N ALA A 490 19.82 32.27 -7.61
CA ALA A 490 20.23 33.20 -6.56
C ALA A 490 21.75 33.28 -6.41
N ASN A 491 22.44 32.13 -6.53
CA ASN A 491 23.87 32.03 -6.30
C ASN A 491 24.74 32.30 -7.53
N ARG A 492 24.13 32.56 -8.70
CA ARG A 492 24.81 32.89 -9.96
C ARG A 492 24.59 34.32 -10.41
N GLU A 493 23.56 34.99 -9.88
CA GLU A 493 23.23 36.36 -10.26
C GLU A 493 24.17 37.35 -9.55
N ASP A 494 24.95 38.09 -10.34
CA ASP A 494 25.90 39.07 -9.82
C ASP A 494 25.20 40.15 -8.98
N GLY A 495 25.71 40.40 -7.77
CA GLY A 495 25.17 41.42 -6.86
C GLY A 495 24.04 40.95 -5.93
N ALA A 496 23.50 39.75 -6.12
CA ALA A 496 22.52 39.16 -5.22
C ALA A 496 23.23 38.58 -3.97
N LYS A 497 23.17 39.30 -2.85
CA LYS A 497 23.71 38.84 -1.56
C LYS A 497 22.60 38.60 -0.54
N PRO A 498 22.82 37.73 0.46
CA PRO A 498 23.88 36.71 0.51
C PRO A 498 23.62 35.56 -0.46
N ALA A 499 24.61 34.68 -0.64
CA ALA A 499 24.36 33.38 -1.27
C ALA A 499 23.39 32.54 -0.42
N ILE A 500 22.66 31.62 -1.04
CA ILE A 500 21.67 30.75 -0.40
C ILE A 500 22.23 29.33 -0.25
N ARG A 501 22.35 28.90 1.01
CA ARG A 501 22.45 27.48 1.38
C ARG A 501 21.03 26.93 1.52
N LEU A 502 20.67 25.95 0.71
CA LEU A 502 19.35 25.32 0.77
C LEU A 502 19.41 24.11 1.72
N ALA A 503 18.56 24.11 2.74
CA ALA A 503 18.35 22.96 3.62
C ALA A 503 16.94 22.39 3.40
N LEU A 504 16.82 21.09 3.22
CA LEU A 504 15.57 20.37 3.00
C LEU A 504 15.15 19.69 4.31
N ALA A 505 13.99 20.07 4.84
CA ALA A 505 13.49 19.61 6.13
C ALA A 505 12.20 18.80 5.94
N ASN A 506 12.20 17.54 6.38
CA ASN A 506 11.04 16.66 6.30
C ASN A 506 10.31 16.55 7.65
N PRO A 507 9.12 17.16 7.84
CA PRO A 507 8.29 17.04 9.03
C PRO A 507 7.49 15.73 9.10
N GLY A 508 7.75 14.81 8.17
CA GLY A 508 7.00 13.56 8.02
C GLY A 508 5.63 13.77 7.39
N HIS A 509 4.96 12.66 7.12
CA HIS A 509 3.66 12.63 6.47
C HIS A 509 2.61 13.37 7.31
N GLY A 510 1.96 14.36 6.69
CA GLY A 510 0.95 15.18 7.36
C GLY A 510 1.54 16.06 8.47
N TYR A 511 2.84 16.37 8.42
CA TYR A 511 3.54 17.22 9.39
C TYR A 511 3.49 16.69 10.84
N ARG A 512 3.27 15.38 11.04
CA ARG A 512 3.12 14.79 12.38
C ARG A 512 4.35 14.96 13.29
N HIS A 513 5.52 15.21 12.72
CA HIS A 513 6.77 15.38 13.45
C HIS A 513 7.26 16.83 13.45
N TRP A 514 6.35 17.79 13.28
CA TRP A 514 6.70 19.20 13.14
C TRP A 514 7.48 19.76 14.33
N GLU A 515 7.17 19.39 15.57
CA GLU A 515 7.86 19.91 16.77
C GLU A 515 9.36 19.69 16.69
N LYS A 516 9.75 18.44 16.43
CA LYS A 516 11.16 18.04 16.31
C LYS A 516 11.85 18.70 15.11
N ILE A 517 11.14 18.83 13.98
CA ILE A 517 11.69 19.49 12.80
C ILE A 517 11.89 20.98 13.01
N VAL A 518 11.03 21.65 13.77
CA VAL A 518 11.25 23.05 14.15
C VAL A 518 12.60 23.17 14.87
N ASP A 519 12.89 22.31 15.83
CA ASP A 519 14.16 22.31 16.56
C ASP A 519 15.36 22.04 15.64
N ASP A 520 15.26 21.02 14.78
CA ASP A 520 16.33 20.66 13.82
C ASP A 520 16.60 21.79 12.81
N VAL A 521 15.55 22.51 12.38
CA VAL A 521 15.64 23.68 11.51
C VAL A 521 16.31 24.84 12.25
N LEU A 522 15.90 25.13 13.48
CA LEU A 522 16.50 26.20 14.30
C LEU A 522 17.98 25.95 14.58
N GLY A 523 18.42 24.69 14.63
CA GLY A 523 19.81 24.30 14.74
C GLY A 523 20.66 24.53 13.48
N GLN A 524 20.05 24.90 12.34
CA GLN A 524 20.81 25.11 11.10
C GLN A 524 21.67 26.39 11.15
N PRO A 525 22.95 26.31 10.72
CA PRO A 525 23.83 27.46 10.73
C PRO A 525 23.34 28.54 9.77
N ASN A 526 23.44 29.80 10.18
CA ASN A 526 23.02 30.95 9.38
C ASN A 526 21.57 30.89 8.88
N LEU A 527 20.67 30.18 9.58
CA LEU A 527 19.24 30.19 9.22
C LEU A 527 18.71 31.63 9.22
N ARG A 528 18.08 32.02 8.11
CA ARG A 528 17.45 33.35 7.97
C ARG A 528 15.99 33.30 7.54
N VAL A 529 15.60 32.28 6.79
CA VAL A 529 14.23 32.15 6.28
C VAL A 529 13.82 30.69 6.30
N VAL A 530 12.59 30.43 6.75
CA VAL A 530 11.93 29.16 6.49
C VAL A 530 10.99 29.34 5.31
N ALA A 531 11.03 28.40 4.38
CA ALA A 531 10.27 28.42 3.15
C ALA A 531 9.53 27.09 2.97
N GLY A 532 8.51 27.07 2.12
CA GLY A 532 7.76 25.84 1.82
C GLY A 532 6.41 25.85 2.51
N PHE A 533 6.05 24.78 3.21
CA PHE A 533 4.68 24.48 3.63
C PHE A 533 3.75 24.27 2.44
N ASN A 534 3.37 23.01 2.21
CA ASN A 534 2.66 22.58 1.00
C ASN A 534 1.34 21.83 1.27
N LEU A 535 0.93 21.73 2.53
CA LEU A 535 -0.34 21.14 2.96
C LEU A 535 -0.97 22.02 4.03
N SER A 536 -2.21 22.48 3.83
CA SER A 536 -2.97 23.18 4.87
C SER A 536 -3.59 22.17 5.83
N LEU A 537 -2.96 21.98 6.99
CA LEU A 537 -3.36 21.05 8.06
C LEU A 537 -3.10 21.69 9.41
N ASP A 538 -3.80 21.26 10.46
CA ASP A 538 -3.56 21.72 11.84
C ASP A 538 -2.09 21.65 12.26
N HIS A 539 -1.42 20.53 11.98
CA HIS A 539 -0.01 20.36 12.31
C HIS A 539 0.89 21.35 11.54
N THR A 540 0.54 21.67 10.31
CA THR A 540 1.25 22.67 9.52
C THR A 540 1.04 24.08 10.07
N LYS A 541 -0.20 24.40 10.48
CA LYS A 541 -0.55 25.66 11.14
C LYS A 541 0.21 25.85 12.44
N ASN A 542 0.30 24.80 13.25
CA ASN A 542 1.06 24.78 14.50
C ASN A 542 2.55 24.99 14.27
N ALA A 543 3.13 24.31 13.27
CA ALA A 543 4.53 24.49 12.89
C ALA A 543 4.84 25.94 12.49
N MET A 544 4.03 26.51 11.58
CA MET A 544 4.20 27.89 11.13
C MET A 544 4.02 28.90 12.27
N SER A 545 2.99 28.71 13.11
CA SER A 545 2.74 29.56 14.27
C SER A 545 3.92 29.50 15.23
N HIS A 546 4.47 28.32 15.51
CA HIS A 546 5.62 28.18 16.39
C HIS A 546 6.86 28.88 15.81
N MET A 547 7.20 28.63 14.55
CA MET A 547 8.37 29.25 13.90
C MET A 547 8.28 30.78 13.86
N THR A 548 7.10 31.33 13.54
CA THR A 548 6.90 32.78 13.40
C THR A 548 6.77 33.51 14.74
N LYS A 549 5.96 32.98 15.67
CA LYS A 549 5.69 33.63 16.97
C LYS A 549 6.72 33.31 18.04
N MET A 550 7.06 32.04 18.20
CA MET A 550 7.95 31.61 19.29
C MET A 550 9.41 31.80 18.91
N ALA A 551 9.78 31.40 17.69
CA ALA A 551 11.16 31.49 17.23
C ALA A 551 11.50 32.76 16.44
N GLY A 552 10.50 33.60 16.13
CA GLY A 552 10.70 34.89 15.45
C GLY A 552 11.12 34.79 13.98
N LEU A 553 11.10 33.59 13.38
CA LEU A 553 11.58 33.36 12.02
C LEU A 553 10.61 33.90 10.96
N PRO A 554 11.10 34.57 9.90
CA PRO A 554 10.28 34.89 8.74
C PRO A 554 9.98 33.61 7.95
N VAL A 555 8.74 33.50 7.51
CA VAL A 555 8.22 32.32 6.79
C VAL A 555 7.72 32.72 5.42
N VAL A 556 8.26 32.09 4.38
CA VAL A 556 7.70 32.16 3.02
C VAL A 556 6.84 30.93 2.76
N ALA A 557 5.52 31.14 2.78
CA ALA A 557 4.54 30.08 2.61
C ALA A 557 4.26 29.80 1.13
N GLY A 558 4.33 28.52 0.76
CA GLY A 558 4.09 27.97 -0.57
C GLY A 558 2.63 27.58 -0.75
N LEU A 559 2.33 26.29 -0.89
CA LEU A 559 1.01 25.76 -1.29
C LEU A 559 0.02 25.57 -0.13
N VAL A 560 0.15 26.34 0.94
CA VAL A 560 -0.90 26.45 1.98
C VAL A 560 -1.96 27.43 1.52
N THR A 561 -3.02 26.90 0.91
CA THR A 561 -4.08 27.69 0.28
C THR A 561 -5.28 27.95 1.19
N SER A 562 -5.35 27.38 2.39
CA SER A 562 -6.44 27.66 3.33
C SER A 562 -6.44 29.13 3.78
N ASP A 563 -7.62 29.69 3.98
CA ASP A 563 -7.80 31.08 4.45
C ASP A 563 -7.23 31.27 5.88
N ASP A 564 -7.26 30.21 6.68
CA ASP A 564 -6.73 30.16 8.06
C ASP A 564 -5.21 30.31 8.19
N PHE A 565 -4.50 30.25 7.06
CA PHE A 565 -3.06 30.51 6.96
C PHE A 565 -2.74 31.96 6.58
N ALA A 566 -3.77 32.80 6.34
CA ALA A 566 -3.59 34.22 6.10
C ALA A 566 -3.51 34.99 7.43
N ASN A 567 -2.76 36.07 7.44
CA ASN A 567 -2.90 37.07 8.49
C ASN A 567 -4.12 37.95 8.18
N PRO A 568 -4.87 38.44 9.19
CA PRO A 568 -5.94 39.41 8.95
C PRO A 568 -5.35 40.71 8.38
N GLU A 569 -6.05 41.32 7.41
CA GLU A 569 -5.69 42.62 6.82
C GLU A 569 -6.01 43.77 7.79
N THR A 570 -5.27 43.82 8.89
CA THR A 570 -5.40 44.82 9.95
C THR A 570 -4.06 45.52 10.21
N PRO A 571 -4.08 46.84 10.53
CA PRO A 571 -2.89 47.54 11.00
C PRO A 571 -2.32 47.01 12.33
N ASP A 572 -3.14 46.32 13.14
CA ASP A 572 -2.72 45.75 14.42
C ASP A 572 -1.95 44.43 14.20
N THR A 573 -0.66 44.54 13.93
CA THR A 573 0.23 43.40 13.66
C THR A 573 0.38 42.46 14.85
N ALA A 574 0.03 42.88 16.07
CA ALA A 574 0.03 41.99 17.24
C ALA A 574 -1.05 40.90 17.14
N ARG A 575 -2.07 41.10 16.30
CA ARG A 575 -3.12 40.11 16.01
C ARG A 575 -2.74 39.11 14.93
N HIS A 576 -1.59 39.29 14.26
CA HIS A 576 -1.18 38.40 13.19
C HIS A 576 -0.85 37.00 13.74
N PRO A 577 -1.56 35.94 13.29
CA PRO A 577 -1.25 34.58 13.70
C PRO A 577 0.15 34.12 13.25
N PHE A 578 0.67 34.72 12.17
CA PHE A 578 1.98 34.41 11.59
C PHE A 578 2.80 35.68 11.33
N PRO A 579 3.36 36.33 12.37
CA PRO A 579 4.18 37.53 12.16
C PRO A 579 5.40 37.24 11.30
N GLY A 580 5.65 38.04 10.26
CA GLY A 580 6.75 37.79 9.32
C GLY A 580 6.43 36.79 8.20
N LEU A 581 5.15 36.52 7.97
CA LEU A 581 4.67 35.72 6.85
C LEU A 581 4.86 36.46 5.52
N ALA A 582 5.22 35.71 4.48
CA ALA A 582 5.13 36.08 3.08
C ALA A 582 4.48 34.91 2.34
N ARG A 583 3.24 35.07 1.91
CA ARG A 583 2.48 34.00 1.27
C ARG A 583 2.50 34.17 -0.26
N VAL A 584 2.91 33.11 -0.96
CA VAL A 584 3.14 33.15 -2.41
C VAL A 584 1.88 32.86 -3.22
N VAL A 585 0.94 32.08 -2.67
CA VAL A 585 -0.28 31.64 -3.37
C VAL A 585 -1.54 32.22 -2.75
N SER A 586 -2.53 32.52 -3.60
CA SER A 586 -3.84 33.02 -3.19
C SER A 586 -4.55 32.07 -2.24
N ALA A 587 -5.40 32.62 -1.37
CA ALA A 587 -6.23 31.84 -0.46
C ALA A 587 -7.39 31.15 -1.17
N ALA A 588 -8.04 30.20 -0.51
CA ALA A 588 -9.06 29.34 -1.12
C ALA A 588 -10.29 30.18 -1.50
N GLY A 589 -10.67 31.16 -0.66
CA GLY A 589 -11.66 32.17 -1.01
C GLY A 589 -11.31 32.92 -2.30
N GLU A 590 -10.09 33.47 -2.37
CA GLU A 590 -9.62 34.19 -3.55
C GLU A 590 -9.56 33.32 -4.81
N GLN A 591 -9.25 32.03 -4.66
CA GLN A 591 -9.27 31.07 -5.77
C GLN A 591 -10.69 30.83 -6.28
N ALA A 592 -11.66 30.71 -5.37
CA ALA A 592 -13.06 30.60 -5.74
C ALA A 592 -13.54 31.90 -6.43
N ASP A 593 -13.22 33.07 -5.87
CA ASP A 593 -13.59 34.38 -6.45
C ASP A 593 -13.03 34.55 -7.85
N ALA A 594 -11.77 34.17 -8.08
CA ALA A 594 -11.16 34.21 -9.40
C ALA A 594 -11.90 33.32 -10.41
N LEU A 595 -12.29 32.10 -10.02
CA LEU A 595 -13.06 31.20 -10.90
C LEU A 595 -14.46 31.76 -11.21
N LEU A 596 -15.17 32.24 -10.19
CA LEU A 596 -16.54 32.75 -10.32
C LEU A 596 -16.60 34.10 -11.06
N THR A 597 -15.51 34.86 -11.01
CA THR A 597 -15.36 36.08 -11.80
C THR A 597 -14.95 35.79 -13.24
N PHE A 598 -14.15 34.75 -13.46
CA PHE A 598 -13.77 34.30 -14.80
C PHE A 598 -14.95 33.70 -15.57
N GLU A 599 -15.79 32.91 -14.90
CA GLU A 599 -17.00 32.32 -15.47
C GLU A 599 -18.22 32.55 -14.56
N HIS A 600 -18.93 33.65 -14.78
CA HIS A 600 -20.09 34.04 -13.96
C HIS A 600 -21.23 33.02 -13.93
N GLU A 601 -21.35 32.18 -14.98
CA GLU A 601 -22.31 31.09 -15.04
C GLU A 601 -22.09 30.05 -13.94
N LEU A 602 -20.84 29.86 -13.49
CA LEU A 602 -20.50 28.94 -12.42
C LEU A 602 -21.18 29.32 -11.10
N ALA A 603 -21.51 30.61 -10.89
CA ALA A 603 -22.10 31.11 -9.65
C ALA A 603 -23.65 31.02 -9.60
N GLY A 604 -24.29 30.38 -10.59
CA GLY A 604 -25.74 30.46 -10.82
C GLY A 604 -26.64 29.43 -10.13
N ALA A 605 -27.92 29.43 -10.54
CA ALA A 605 -28.86 28.36 -10.27
C ALA A 605 -28.41 27.08 -11.00
N GLU A 606 -28.49 25.91 -10.36
CA GLU A 606 -27.95 24.59 -10.81
C GLU A 606 -26.57 24.22 -10.22
N THR A 607 -26.27 24.68 -9.01
CA THR A 607 -25.04 24.28 -8.27
C THR A 607 -25.32 23.25 -7.18
N ALA A 608 -24.35 22.37 -6.94
CA ALA A 608 -24.30 21.47 -5.79
C ALA A 608 -22.93 21.58 -5.10
N LEU A 609 -22.90 21.58 -3.78
CA LEU A 609 -21.66 21.44 -3.01
C LEU A 609 -21.50 19.99 -2.56
N VAL A 610 -20.35 19.39 -2.89
CA VAL A 610 -19.87 18.11 -2.36
C VAL A 610 -18.60 18.39 -1.56
N ALA A 611 -18.68 18.25 -0.24
CA ALA A 611 -17.60 18.66 0.67
C ALA A 611 -17.11 17.54 1.58
N ASP A 612 -15.79 17.45 1.73
CA ASP A 612 -15.13 16.63 2.74
C ASP A 612 -15.17 17.35 4.09
N VAL A 613 -15.69 16.68 5.11
CA VAL A 613 -15.78 17.20 6.50
C VAL A 613 -14.77 16.53 7.43
N ARG A 614 -13.66 16.02 6.89
CA ARG A 614 -12.58 15.47 7.71
C ARG A 614 -12.01 16.56 8.65
N PRO A 615 -11.99 16.34 9.97
CA PRO A 615 -11.44 17.31 10.91
C PRO A 615 -9.92 17.47 10.72
N GLY A 616 -9.42 18.68 10.95
CA GLY A 616 -7.99 19.04 10.87
C GLY A 616 -7.43 19.09 9.44
N ASP A 617 -8.29 19.18 8.43
CA ASP A 617 -7.91 19.50 7.05
C ASP A 617 -8.42 20.89 6.65
N ASP A 618 -7.65 21.90 7.02
CA ASP A 618 -7.98 23.33 6.81
C ASP A 618 -8.15 23.67 5.32
N TYR A 619 -7.54 22.90 4.40
CA TYR A 619 -7.75 23.09 2.97
C TYR A 619 -9.18 22.74 2.55
N ASN A 620 -9.67 21.57 2.99
CA ASN A 620 -11.04 21.14 2.68
C ASN A 620 -12.07 22.08 3.32
N GLU A 621 -11.80 22.52 4.56
CA GLU A 621 -12.64 23.45 5.30
C GLU A 621 -12.74 24.80 4.60
N SER A 622 -11.62 25.46 4.31
CA SER A 622 -11.64 26.75 3.62
C SER A 622 -12.27 26.66 2.23
N LEU A 623 -12.02 25.59 1.47
CA LEU A 623 -12.64 25.41 0.17
C LEU A 623 -14.16 25.20 0.27
N ARG A 624 -14.62 24.46 1.30
CA ARG A 624 -16.05 24.29 1.60
C ARG A 624 -16.68 25.63 1.93
N GLU A 625 -16.03 26.45 2.76
CA GLU A 625 -16.53 27.77 3.17
C GLU A 625 -16.57 28.77 2.02
N ALA A 626 -15.53 28.79 1.18
CA ALA A 626 -15.50 29.60 -0.03
C ALA A 626 -16.66 29.25 -0.98
N PHE A 627 -16.89 27.97 -1.24
CA PHE A 627 -17.99 27.52 -2.08
C PHE A 627 -19.38 27.64 -1.44
N THR A 628 -19.47 27.63 -0.11
CA THR A 628 -20.70 27.95 0.61
C THR A 628 -21.03 29.44 0.45
N SER A 629 -20.05 30.31 0.72
CA SER A 629 -20.18 31.76 0.61
C SER A 629 -20.52 32.22 -0.81
N ALA A 630 -19.97 31.53 -1.83
CA ALA A 630 -20.29 31.76 -3.24
C ALA A 630 -21.77 31.50 -3.59
N ARG A 631 -22.44 30.65 -2.80
CA ARG A 631 -23.86 30.29 -2.97
C ARG A 631 -24.77 31.10 -2.05
N ASP A 632 -24.26 31.52 -0.89
CA ASP A 632 -24.95 32.39 0.04
C ASP A 632 -25.33 33.71 -0.65
N ASN A 633 -26.52 34.24 -0.35
CA ASN A 633 -27.14 35.40 -1.00
C ASN A 633 -27.75 35.18 -2.40
N ARG A 634 -27.87 33.92 -2.87
CA ARG A 634 -28.60 33.59 -4.10
C ARG A 634 -29.80 32.68 -3.80
N PRO A 635 -31.03 33.22 -3.62
CA PRO A 635 -32.20 32.41 -3.29
C PRO A 635 -32.50 31.37 -4.39
N GLY A 636 -32.70 30.10 -3.99
CA GLY A 636 -33.19 29.04 -4.88
C GLY A 636 -32.20 28.52 -5.93
N THR A 637 -30.89 28.76 -5.78
CA THR A 637 -29.88 28.48 -6.82
C THR A 637 -29.13 27.14 -6.69
N GLY A 638 -29.41 26.32 -5.68
CA GLY A 638 -28.71 25.04 -5.56
C GLY A 638 -29.43 23.98 -4.76
N VAL A 639 -28.83 22.80 -4.74
CA VAL A 639 -29.34 21.63 -4.02
C VAL A 639 -28.74 21.61 -2.61
N GLN A 640 -29.30 20.78 -1.74
CA GLN A 640 -28.75 20.60 -0.39
C GLN A 640 -27.27 20.18 -0.46
N ASP A 641 -26.45 20.76 0.41
CA ASP A 641 -25.05 20.40 0.58
C ASP A 641 -24.89 18.92 0.88
N MET A 642 -23.96 18.30 0.15
CA MET A 642 -23.66 16.88 0.28
C MET A 642 -22.29 16.73 0.92
N THR A 643 -22.22 15.95 2.00
CA THR A 643 -20.97 15.77 2.73
C THR A 643 -20.49 14.33 2.71
N PHE A 644 -19.17 14.18 2.74
CA PHE A 644 -18.46 12.93 2.98
C PHE A 644 -17.31 13.18 3.96
N LYS A 645 -16.78 12.11 4.57
CA LYS A 645 -15.62 12.21 5.48
C LYS A 645 -14.55 11.26 4.98
N SER A 646 -13.38 11.80 4.61
CA SER A 646 -12.23 10.97 4.27
C SER A 646 -11.50 10.44 5.51
N ASP A 647 -10.88 9.28 5.36
CA ASP A 647 -10.07 8.64 6.42
C ASP A 647 -8.63 9.20 6.48
N GLY A 648 -8.20 9.96 5.46
CA GLY A 648 -6.87 10.58 5.37
C GLY A 648 -6.60 11.15 3.97
N ILE A 649 -5.55 11.97 3.81
CA ILE A 649 -5.26 12.72 2.56
C ILE A 649 -5.14 11.78 1.35
N GLU A 650 -4.45 10.66 1.53
CA GLU A 650 -4.17 9.66 0.49
C GLU A 650 -4.77 8.28 0.83
N VAL A 651 -5.92 8.26 1.53
CA VAL A 651 -6.58 7.02 1.96
C VAL A 651 -7.92 6.88 1.25
N VAL A 652 -8.07 5.81 0.45
CA VAL A 652 -9.33 5.52 -0.25
C VAL A 652 -10.49 5.29 0.72
N GLY A 653 -10.23 4.51 1.78
CA GLY A 653 -11.21 4.28 2.85
C GLY A 653 -12.53 3.71 2.36
N THR A 654 -13.62 4.15 2.99
CA THR A 654 -15.01 3.80 2.61
C THR A 654 -15.69 4.85 1.72
N VAL A 655 -14.96 5.92 1.38
CA VAL A 655 -15.47 7.07 0.61
C VAL A 655 -16.13 6.67 -0.73
N PRO A 656 -15.61 5.70 -1.52
CA PRO A 656 -16.26 5.30 -2.77
C PRO A 656 -17.73 4.90 -2.61
N ASN A 657 -18.08 4.18 -1.54
CA ASN A 657 -19.47 3.77 -1.26
C ASN A 657 -20.37 5.00 -1.04
N ARG A 658 -19.84 6.05 -0.42
CA ARG A 658 -20.57 7.30 -0.20
C ARG A 658 -20.80 8.04 -1.51
N PHE A 659 -19.80 8.07 -2.39
CA PHE A 659 -19.90 8.77 -3.68
C PHE A 659 -20.96 8.18 -4.61
N GLU A 660 -21.25 6.89 -4.54
CA GLU A 660 -22.36 6.29 -5.29
C GLU A 660 -23.70 6.96 -4.93
N HIS A 661 -23.98 7.09 -3.63
CA HIS A 661 -25.19 7.78 -3.15
C HIS A 661 -25.20 9.27 -3.53
N LEU A 662 -24.05 9.96 -3.44
CA LEU A 662 -23.98 11.38 -3.80
C LEU A 662 -24.22 11.59 -5.30
N ALA A 663 -23.65 10.73 -6.16
CA ALA A 663 -23.86 10.80 -7.60
C ALA A 663 -25.33 10.55 -7.99
N LEU A 664 -26.01 9.60 -7.34
CA LEU A 664 -27.45 9.37 -7.53
C LEU A 664 -28.29 10.58 -7.12
N ASN A 665 -28.00 11.20 -5.98
CA ASN A 665 -28.68 12.42 -5.55
C ASN A 665 -28.45 13.58 -6.52
N LEU A 666 -27.23 13.72 -7.04
CA LEU A 666 -26.94 14.69 -8.08
C LEU A 666 -27.78 14.43 -9.32
N CYS A 667 -27.95 13.17 -9.75
CA CYS A 667 -28.77 12.83 -10.92
C CYS A 667 -30.24 13.22 -10.82
N GLU A 668 -30.84 13.09 -9.64
CA GLU A 668 -32.24 13.49 -9.41
C GLU A 668 -32.43 14.99 -9.17
N SER A 669 -31.33 15.73 -9.02
CA SER A 669 -31.38 17.17 -8.79
C SER A 669 -31.33 18.00 -10.08
N ASN A 670 -31.46 19.33 -9.99
CA ASN A 670 -31.22 20.23 -11.14
C ASN A 670 -29.74 20.61 -11.32
N ALA A 671 -28.83 20.21 -10.43
CA ALA A 671 -27.45 20.69 -10.47
C ALA A 671 -26.67 20.24 -11.71
N ARG A 672 -25.99 21.16 -12.40
CA ARG A 672 -25.06 20.86 -13.50
C ARG A 672 -23.61 21.18 -13.15
N TYR A 673 -23.43 22.10 -12.21
CA TYR A 673 -22.14 22.47 -11.67
C TYR A 673 -21.99 21.86 -10.28
N VAL A 674 -20.88 21.16 -10.04
CA VAL A 674 -20.58 20.57 -8.75
C VAL A 674 -19.35 21.24 -8.18
N TYR A 675 -19.53 22.02 -7.12
CA TYR A 675 -18.44 22.51 -6.30
C TYR A 675 -17.92 21.36 -5.45
N PHE A 676 -16.68 20.95 -5.69
CA PHE A 676 -16.04 19.87 -4.96
C PHE A 676 -14.98 20.41 -4.01
N ALA A 677 -15.26 20.35 -2.71
CA ALA A 677 -14.34 20.71 -1.65
C ALA A 677 -13.68 19.46 -1.06
N GLY A 678 -12.59 18.99 -1.68
CA GLY A 678 -11.85 17.81 -1.25
C GLY A 678 -10.48 17.69 -1.92
N ARG A 679 -9.62 16.82 -1.36
CA ARG A 679 -8.27 16.53 -1.90
C ARG A 679 -8.30 15.75 -3.23
N ALA A 680 -7.22 15.81 -4.00
CA ALA A 680 -7.09 15.25 -5.35
C ALA A 680 -7.43 13.75 -5.47
N LEU A 681 -7.07 12.93 -4.48
CA LEU A 681 -7.45 11.51 -4.47
C LEU A 681 -8.98 11.34 -4.43
N HIS A 682 -9.65 12.08 -3.55
CA HIS A 682 -11.10 12.00 -3.39
C HIS A 682 -11.82 12.61 -4.58
N LEU A 683 -11.29 13.69 -5.15
CA LEU A 683 -11.76 14.25 -6.41
C LEU A 683 -11.75 13.18 -7.50
N LYS A 684 -10.62 12.47 -7.70
CA LYS A 684 -10.51 11.36 -8.66
C LYS A 684 -11.61 10.31 -8.44
N LEU A 685 -11.79 9.87 -7.20
CA LEU A 685 -12.79 8.85 -6.86
C LEU A 685 -14.22 9.35 -7.16
N PHE A 686 -14.51 10.61 -6.83
CA PHE A 686 -15.82 11.22 -7.05
C PHE A 686 -16.13 11.38 -8.54
N VAL A 687 -15.22 11.95 -9.34
CA VAL A 687 -15.48 12.19 -10.78
C VAL A 687 -15.64 10.89 -11.56
N ASN A 688 -14.89 9.84 -11.18
CA ASN A 688 -15.05 8.51 -11.77
C ASN A 688 -16.42 7.93 -11.42
N GLN A 689 -16.87 8.05 -10.18
CA GLN A 689 -18.18 7.57 -9.75
C GLN A 689 -19.31 8.34 -10.44
N LEU A 690 -19.20 9.67 -10.52
CA LEU A 690 -20.17 10.54 -11.19
C LEU A 690 -20.32 10.18 -12.68
N ALA A 691 -19.21 9.94 -13.37
CA ALA A 691 -19.21 9.56 -14.78
C ALA A 691 -19.74 8.13 -15.02
N ASP A 692 -19.57 7.21 -14.06
CA ASP A 692 -20.09 5.83 -14.19
C ASP A 692 -21.57 5.70 -13.81
N THR A 693 -22.13 6.70 -13.12
CA THR A 693 -23.51 6.69 -12.64
C THR A 693 -24.51 6.93 -13.77
N TYR A 694 -25.53 6.08 -13.87
CA TYR A 694 -26.61 6.24 -14.85
C TYR A 694 -27.52 7.42 -14.47
N CYS A 695 -27.65 8.36 -15.39
CA CYS A 695 -28.17 9.70 -15.23
C CYS A 695 -28.96 10.15 -16.48
N ALA A 696 -30.08 9.50 -16.79
CA ALA A 696 -30.79 9.67 -18.07
C ALA A 696 -31.16 11.13 -18.43
N ARG A 697 -31.36 12.00 -17.42
CA ARG A 697 -31.77 13.40 -17.62
C ARG A 697 -30.59 14.35 -17.85
N LYS A 698 -29.35 13.93 -17.61
CA LYS A 698 -28.17 14.81 -17.64
C LYS A 698 -27.10 14.26 -18.54
N LYS A 699 -26.71 15.08 -19.52
CA LYS A 699 -25.70 14.72 -20.52
C LYS A 699 -24.27 15.03 -20.05
N SER A 700 -24.10 16.01 -19.17
CA SER A 700 -22.80 16.40 -18.66
C SER A 700 -22.88 17.07 -17.28
N TYR A 701 -21.74 17.09 -16.59
CA TYR A 701 -21.46 17.86 -15.39
C TYR A 701 -20.16 18.64 -15.54
N THR A 702 -20.07 19.81 -14.90
CA THR A 702 -18.81 20.51 -14.67
C THR A 702 -18.50 20.52 -13.19
N VAL A 703 -17.38 19.90 -12.81
CA VAL A 703 -16.90 19.85 -11.43
C VAL A 703 -15.89 20.97 -11.22
N VAL A 704 -16.23 21.94 -10.38
CA VAL A 704 -15.38 23.08 -10.02
C VAL A 704 -14.68 22.79 -8.70
N THR A 705 -13.37 22.98 -8.62
CA THR A 705 -12.59 22.66 -7.42
C THR A 705 -11.34 23.53 -7.26
N GLY A 706 -10.62 23.35 -6.15
CA GLY A 706 -9.44 24.13 -5.80
C GLY A 706 -8.13 23.59 -6.37
N SER A 707 -7.03 24.26 -6.00
CA SER A 707 -5.68 24.05 -6.52
C SER A 707 -5.11 22.63 -6.41
N ASP A 708 -5.60 21.78 -5.49
CA ASP A 708 -5.07 20.42 -5.36
C ASP A 708 -5.34 19.55 -6.61
N ALA A 709 -6.32 19.95 -7.44
CA ALA A 709 -6.64 19.32 -8.70
C ALA A 709 -5.55 19.41 -9.77
N THR A 710 -4.51 20.25 -9.60
CA THR A 710 -3.34 20.28 -10.52
C THR A 710 -2.67 18.91 -10.65
N THR A 711 -2.83 18.05 -9.64
CA THR A 711 -2.23 16.71 -9.62
C THR A 711 -3.16 15.63 -10.19
N LEU A 712 -4.40 15.96 -10.54
CA LEU A 712 -5.42 15.00 -10.95
C LEU A 712 -5.01 14.24 -12.22
N ASP A 713 -4.46 14.93 -13.21
CA ASP A 713 -4.03 14.36 -14.48
C ASP A 713 -3.03 13.21 -14.28
N SER A 714 -2.07 13.42 -13.38
CA SER A 714 -1.05 12.45 -12.99
C SER A 714 -1.61 11.19 -12.31
N ARG A 715 -2.87 11.24 -11.85
CA ARG A 715 -3.58 10.19 -11.11
C ARG A 715 -4.60 9.45 -11.98
N LEU A 716 -4.99 10.00 -13.13
CA LEU A 716 -5.96 9.40 -14.04
C LEU A 716 -5.25 8.53 -15.08
N ASP A 717 -5.60 7.25 -15.11
CA ASP A 717 -5.18 6.39 -16.21
C ASP A 717 -6.04 6.60 -17.46
N GLU A 718 -5.59 6.03 -18.58
CA GLU A 718 -6.27 6.18 -19.87
C GLU A 718 -7.69 5.59 -19.85
N ARG A 719 -7.98 4.55 -19.05
CA ARG A 719 -9.34 4.03 -18.90
C ARG A 719 -10.22 5.02 -18.13
N GLU A 720 -9.71 5.62 -17.07
CA GLU A 720 -10.43 6.60 -16.25
C GLU A 720 -10.72 7.87 -17.07
N ARG A 721 -9.78 8.34 -17.90
CA ARG A 721 -10.03 9.43 -18.85
C ARG A 721 -11.17 9.12 -19.82
N ARG A 722 -11.22 7.89 -20.35
CA ARG A 722 -12.36 7.44 -21.17
C ARG A 722 -13.66 7.41 -20.40
N LEU A 723 -13.62 7.04 -19.13
CA LEU A 723 -14.81 7.02 -18.29
C LEU A 723 -15.39 8.43 -18.15
N LEU A 724 -14.55 9.44 -17.93
CA LEU A 724 -15.00 10.83 -17.81
C LEU A 724 -15.66 11.37 -19.09
N ARG A 725 -15.44 10.76 -20.26
CA ARG A 725 -16.18 11.14 -21.49
C ARG A 725 -17.67 10.82 -21.41
N GLY A 726 -18.05 9.94 -20.49
CA GLY A 726 -19.40 9.42 -20.38
C GLY A 726 -19.83 8.66 -21.64
N ASP A 727 -21.11 8.39 -21.68
CA ASP A 727 -21.83 7.94 -22.87
C ASP A 727 -23.27 8.47 -22.73
N PRO A 728 -23.52 9.73 -23.12
CA PRO A 728 -24.82 10.35 -22.93
C PRO A 728 -25.96 9.58 -23.62
N GLY A 729 -25.64 8.81 -24.68
CA GLY A 729 -26.60 7.94 -25.37
C GLY A 729 -27.05 6.73 -24.54
N SER A 730 -26.20 6.23 -23.65
CA SER A 730 -26.55 5.20 -22.66
C SER A 730 -26.85 5.77 -21.27
N GLY A 731 -27.11 7.08 -21.18
CA GLY A 731 -27.45 7.75 -19.93
C GLY A 731 -26.28 7.99 -18.99
N LYS A 732 -25.02 7.84 -19.41
CA LYS A 732 -23.86 8.18 -18.59
C LYS A 732 -23.33 9.58 -18.92
N PRO A 733 -23.25 10.51 -17.96
CA PRO A 733 -22.88 11.88 -18.23
C PRO A 733 -21.38 12.02 -18.51
N ALA A 734 -21.01 12.98 -19.38
CA ALA A 734 -19.63 13.46 -19.45
C ALA A 734 -19.29 14.30 -18.20
N VAL A 735 -18.07 14.20 -17.69
CA VAL A 735 -17.62 14.95 -16.50
C VAL A 735 -16.41 15.80 -16.87
N HIS A 736 -16.63 17.11 -16.91
CA HIS A 736 -15.61 18.13 -17.08
C HIS A 736 -15.11 18.58 -15.71
N ILE A 737 -13.83 18.94 -15.60
CA ILE A 737 -13.28 19.48 -14.35
C ILE A 737 -12.65 20.84 -14.62
N GLU A 738 -12.94 21.80 -13.76
CA GLU A 738 -12.37 23.15 -13.78
C GLU A 738 -11.81 23.51 -12.43
N TYR A 739 -10.62 24.11 -12.43
CA TYR A 739 -9.96 24.51 -11.19
C TYR A 739 -9.03 25.68 -11.38
N ALA A 740 -8.81 26.41 -10.29
CA ALA A 740 -7.82 27.46 -10.21
C ALA A 740 -6.46 26.85 -9.87
N SER A 741 -5.53 26.88 -10.82
CA SER A 741 -4.14 26.52 -10.59
C SER A 741 -3.32 27.75 -10.18
N PRO A 742 -2.52 27.68 -9.10
CA PRO A 742 -1.59 28.73 -8.72
C PRO A 742 -0.54 29.06 -9.80
N ALA A 743 -0.23 28.11 -10.70
CA ALA A 743 0.69 28.30 -11.81
C ALA A 743 0.39 27.36 -12.98
N HIS A 744 0.70 27.77 -14.21
CA HIS A 744 0.61 26.91 -15.39
C HIS A 744 1.71 27.27 -16.41
N PRO A 745 2.38 26.30 -17.05
CA PRO A 745 3.50 26.57 -17.97
C PRO A 745 3.08 27.36 -19.22
N ASP A 746 1.82 27.27 -19.61
CA ASP A 746 1.33 27.96 -20.81
C ASP A 746 0.65 29.31 -20.53
N ALA A 747 0.58 29.71 -19.25
CA ALA A 747 -0.14 30.90 -18.78
C ALA A 747 0.20 32.14 -19.62
N TRP A 748 1.47 32.54 -19.59
CA TRP A 748 1.87 33.85 -20.05
C TRP A 748 2.03 33.97 -21.56
N GLU A 749 2.48 32.91 -22.24
CA GLU A 749 2.57 32.92 -23.71
C GLU A 749 1.18 32.99 -24.35
N ARG A 750 0.21 32.27 -23.80
CA ARG A 750 -1.18 32.31 -24.24
C ARG A 750 -1.79 33.70 -24.01
N GLU A 751 -1.65 34.25 -22.80
CA GLU A 751 -2.22 35.56 -22.48
C GLU A 751 -1.61 36.69 -23.30
N VAL A 752 -0.28 36.68 -23.50
CA VAL A 752 0.37 37.68 -24.37
C VAL A 752 -0.12 37.54 -25.82
N SER A 753 -0.26 36.32 -26.33
CA SER A 753 -0.80 36.09 -27.68
C SER A 753 -2.24 36.60 -27.82
N ALA A 754 -3.09 36.30 -26.84
CA ALA A 754 -4.47 36.77 -26.80
C ALA A 754 -4.56 38.30 -26.62
N TRP A 755 -3.62 38.91 -25.90
CA TRP A 755 -3.56 40.35 -25.73
C TRP A 755 -3.20 41.05 -27.05
N TRP A 756 -2.23 40.53 -27.81
CA TRP A 756 -1.86 41.07 -29.12
C TRP A 756 -3.02 41.03 -30.11
N GLN A 757 -3.80 39.94 -30.12
CA GLN A 757 -4.99 39.82 -30.96
C GLN A 757 -6.05 40.88 -30.61
N ARG A 758 -6.22 41.19 -29.32
CA ARG A 758 -7.18 42.19 -28.83
C ARG A 758 -6.69 43.64 -29.01
N ASN A 759 -5.38 43.85 -29.14
CA ASN A 759 -4.76 45.18 -29.19
C ASN A 759 -3.85 45.34 -30.42
N PRO A 760 -4.40 45.24 -31.65
CA PRO A 760 -3.60 45.41 -32.85
C PRO A 760 -3.00 46.82 -32.90
N GLY A 761 -1.69 46.91 -33.17
CA GLY A 761 -0.96 48.19 -33.28
C GLY A 761 -0.40 48.75 -31.97
N ALA A 762 -0.61 48.09 -30.82
CA ALA A 762 0.08 48.45 -29.59
C ALA A 762 1.60 48.22 -29.70
N LYS A 763 2.40 48.94 -28.90
CA LYS A 763 3.88 48.82 -28.95
C LYS A 763 4.42 47.66 -28.12
N GLU A 764 3.83 47.42 -26.95
CA GLU A 764 4.25 46.37 -26.02
C GLU A 764 3.09 45.93 -25.11
N PRO A 765 3.05 44.66 -24.66
CA PRO A 765 2.07 44.20 -23.69
C PRO A 765 2.36 44.77 -22.30
N PRO A 766 1.34 44.86 -21.42
CA PRO A 766 1.53 45.38 -20.07
C PRO A 766 2.45 44.49 -19.22
N ARG A 767 3.11 45.10 -18.24
CA ARG A 767 4.13 44.44 -17.40
C ARG A 767 3.64 43.22 -16.62
N HIS A 768 2.37 43.20 -16.23
CA HIS A 768 1.77 42.05 -15.54
C HIS A 768 1.68 40.79 -16.42
N LEU A 769 1.85 40.93 -17.75
CA LEU A 769 1.97 39.81 -18.67
C LEU A 769 3.43 39.55 -19.07
N THR A 770 4.21 40.61 -19.32
CA THR A 770 5.58 40.45 -19.83
C THR A 770 6.55 39.97 -18.76
N GLU A 771 6.51 40.50 -17.54
CA GLU A 771 7.46 40.13 -16.49
C GLU A 771 7.32 38.65 -16.07
N PRO A 772 6.11 38.12 -15.81
CA PRO A 772 5.96 36.69 -15.52
C PRO A 772 6.33 35.79 -16.71
N ARG A 773 6.08 36.23 -17.95
CA ARG A 773 6.51 35.50 -19.15
C ARG A 773 8.02 35.37 -19.21
N GLU A 774 8.76 36.46 -19.00
CA GLU A 774 10.22 36.44 -19.01
C GLU A 774 10.77 35.64 -17.82
N ALA A 775 10.15 35.73 -16.64
CA ALA A 775 10.50 34.89 -15.49
C ALA A 775 10.32 33.39 -15.80
N LEU A 776 9.22 33.00 -16.46
CA LEU A 776 8.97 31.62 -16.83
C LEU A 776 9.90 31.12 -17.95
N LYS A 777 10.27 31.98 -18.91
CA LYS A 777 11.31 31.66 -19.91
C LYS A 777 12.66 31.45 -19.24
N LYS A 778 13.02 32.32 -18.28
CA LYS A 778 14.25 32.18 -17.50
C LYS A 778 14.27 30.87 -16.72
N LEU A 779 13.18 30.53 -16.02
CA LEU A 779 13.04 29.23 -15.35
C LEU A 779 13.29 28.05 -16.31
N ARG A 780 12.70 28.07 -17.52
CA ARG A 780 12.95 27.04 -18.54
C ARG A 780 14.41 26.97 -18.98
N ALA A 781 15.07 28.11 -19.17
CA ALA A 781 16.48 28.17 -19.52
C ALA A 781 17.37 27.61 -18.40
N ASP A 782 17.07 27.96 -17.14
CA ASP A 782 17.81 27.48 -15.98
C ASP A 782 17.62 25.97 -15.77
N ILE A 783 16.40 25.44 -15.99
CA ILE A 783 16.14 23.99 -16.02
C ILE A 783 17.02 23.28 -17.05
N ALA A 784 17.10 23.82 -18.28
CA ALA A 784 17.92 23.25 -19.33
C ALA A 784 19.42 23.26 -18.98
N ALA A 785 19.88 24.29 -18.28
CA ALA A 785 21.28 24.46 -17.86
C ALA A 785 21.65 23.69 -16.58
N ALA A 786 20.67 23.33 -15.74
CA ALA A 786 20.91 22.74 -14.42
C ALA A 786 21.44 21.29 -14.49
N GLY A 787 21.16 20.57 -15.58
CA GLY A 787 21.65 19.20 -15.77
C GLY A 787 21.07 18.18 -14.78
N ILE A 788 19.94 18.48 -14.13
CA ILE A 788 19.30 17.67 -13.07
C ILE A 788 18.34 16.58 -13.58
N GLY A 789 18.24 16.39 -14.90
CA GLY A 789 17.31 15.44 -15.52
C GLY A 789 15.99 16.10 -15.92
N PRO A 790 14.95 15.30 -16.26
CA PRO A 790 13.64 15.83 -16.60
C PRO A 790 13.03 16.62 -15.45
N VAL A 791 12.44 17.78 -15.76
CA VAL A 791 11.72 18.63 -14.82
C VAL A 791 10.32 18.88 -15.37
N ALA A 792 9.31 18.55 -14.57
CA ALA A 792 7.91 18.76 -14.89
C ALA A 792 7.48 20.19 -14.49
N LEU A 793 6.66 20.83 -15.32
CA LEU A 793 6.08 22.16 -15.04
C LEU A 793 4.55 22.14 -15.04
N ASP A 794 3.95 21.06 -15.53
CA ASP A 794 2.52 20.86 -15.79
C ASP A 794 1.67 20.81 -14.52
N ASP A 795 2.22 20.31 -13.40
CA ASP A 795 1.53 20.31 -12.11
C ASP A 795 1.65 21.64 -11.34
N GLY A 796 2.40 22.61 -11.89
CA GLY A 796 2.69 23.92 -11.31
C GLY A 796 3.60 23.89 -10.08
N ARG A 797 3.94 22.73 -9.52
CA ARG A 797 4.69 22.58 -8.26
C ARG A 797 6.11 23.12 -8.37
N THR A 798 6.80 22.81 -9.46
CA THR A 798 8.13 23.37 -9.75
C THR A 798 8.10 24.89 -9.83
N ILE A 799 7.09 25.46 -10.51
CA ILE A 799 6.96 26.91 -10.70
C ILE A 799 6.71 27.60 -9.35
N ILE A 800 5.81 27.05 -8.53
CA ILE A 800 5.47 27.65 -7.23
C ILE A 800 6.64 27.54 -6.25
N THR A 801 7.28 26.38 -6.12
CA THR A 801 8.39 26.24 -5.17
C THR A 801 9.63 27.03 -5.61
N HIS A 802 9.84 27.20 -6.92
CA HIS A 802 10.80 28.16 -7.44
C HIS A 802 10.49 29.58 -6.95
N ASP A 803 9.25 30.03 -7.12
CA ASP A 803 8.85 31.38 -6.72
C ASP A 803 8.87 31.59 -5.19
N VAL A 804 8.68 30.53 -4.40
CA VAL A 804 8.86 30.53 -2.94
C VAL A 804 10.31 30.84 -2.55
N ILE A 805 11.28 30.12 -3.12
CA ILE A 805 12.69 30.39 -2.84
C ILE A 805 13.13 31.74 -3.45
N LEU A 806 12.59 32.13 -4.61
CA LEU A 806 12.80 33.45 -5.19
C LEU A 806 12.29 34.57 -4.27
N THR A 807 11.16 34.37 -3.60
CA THR A 807 10.62 35.34 -2.63
C THR A 807 11.54 35.46 -1.41
N ALA A 808 12.02 34.33 -0.86
CA ALA A 808 13.02 34.32 0.21
C ALA A 808 14.31 35.05 -0.20
N ARG A 809 14.80 34.80 -1.43
CA ARG A 809 15.95 35.50 -2.02
C ARG A 809 15.73 37.01 -2.07
N ASN A 810 14.59 37.47 -2.57
CA ASN A 810 14.31 38.90 -2.70
C ASN A 810 14.20 39.59 -1.32
N ALA A 811 13.61 38.91 -0.33
CA ALA A 811 13.61 39.39 1.05
C ALA A 811 15.03 39.56 1.59
N LEU A 812 15.88 38.53 1.43
CA LEU A 812 17.28 38.57 1.87
C LEU A 812 18.06 39.69 1.20
N THR A 813 17.98 39.82 -0.13
CA THR A 813 18.67 40.89 -0.88
C THR A 813 18.20 42.27 -0.45
N LYS A 814 16.90 42.45 -0.21
CA LYS A 814 16.37 43.72 0.30
C LYS A 814 16.86 44.03 1.71
N ALA A 815 16.89 43.03 2.59
CA ALA A 815 17.40 43.17 3.95
C ALA A 815 18.91 43.51 3.97
N VAL A 816 19.71 42.94 3.07
CA VAL A 816 21.13 43.33 2.89
C VAL A 816 21.23 44.81 2.49
N ALA A 817 20.43 45.25 1.51
CA ALA A 817 20.47 46.63 1.03
C ALA A 817 20.13 47.66 2.13
N LEU A 818 19.23 47.30 3.05
CA LEU A 818 18.81 48.18 4.15
C LEU A 818 19.74 48.12 5.37
N SER A 819 20.15 46.91 5.78
CA SER A 819 21.00 46.72 6.96
C SER A 819 22.48 47.01 6.69
N LYS A 820 22.91 47.01 5.42
CA LYS A 820 24.32 47.09 4.99
C LYS A 820 25.21 45.96 5.52
N SER A 821 24.62 44.87 6.00
CA SER A 821 25.33 43.61 6.34
C SER A 821 25.28 42.66 5.15
N GLU A 822 26.37 41.94 4.86
CA GLU A 822 26.36 40.93 3.80
C GLU A 822 25.42 39.76 4.10
N VAL A 823 25.26 39.42 5.37
CA VAL A 823 24.27 38.44 5.86
C VAL A 823 23.38 39.18 6.86
N PRO A 824 22.11 39.48 6.52
CA PRO A 824 21.24 40.26 7.39
C PRO A 824 20.79 39.43 8.59
N GLU A 825 20.45 40.08 9.70
CA GLU A 825 19.81 39.41 10.85
C GLU A 825 18.37 39.00 10.52
N VAL A 826 17.85 38.00 11.24
CA VAL A 826 16.50 37.43 11.07
C VAL A 826 15.43 38.52 11.16
N GLU A 827 15.53 39.42 12.14
CA GLU A 827 14.60 40.53 12.35
C GLU A 827 14.52 41.47 11.13
N HIS A 828 15.66 41.82 10.51
CA HIS A 828 15.65 42.66 9.32
C HIS A 828 14.97 41.97 8.14
N VAL A 829 15.17 40.66 8.00
CA VAL A 829 14.50 39.88 6.94
C VAL A 829 12.99 39.83 7.18
N LYS A 830 12.57 39.67 8.44
CA LYS A 830 11.16 39.71 8.86
C LYS A 830 10.49 41.04 8.55
N GLU A 831 11.15 42.15 8.85
CA GLU A 831 10.62 43.51 8.62
C GLU A 831 10.39 43.80 7.13
N VAL A 832 11.23 43.27 6.24
CA VAL A 832 11.11 43.57 4.80
C VAL A 832 10.06 42.73 4.08
N MET A 833 9.62 41.59 4.62
CA MET A 833 8.67 40.67 3.96
C MET A 833 7.41 41.39 3.49
N SER A 834 6.75 42.16 4.36
CA SER A 834 5.51 42.87 4.07
C SER A 834 5.67 44.05 3.08
N THR A 835 6.91 44.37 2.71
CA THR A 835 7.25 45.47 1.80
C THR A 835 7.61 44.99 0.39
N LEU A 836 7.47 43.69 0.11
CA LEU A 836 7.72 43.10 -1.22
C LEU A 836 6.51 43.32 -2.14
N ASN A 837 6.25 44.58 -2.45
CA ASN A 837 5.20 45.06 -3.35
C ASN A 837 5.71 46.25 -4.17
N SER A 838 4.89 46.81 -5.05
CA SER A 838 5.24 47.96 -5.88
C SER A 838 6.55 47.72 -6.66
N SER A 839 7.56 48.57 -6.50
CA SER A 839 8.90 48.42 -7.11
C SER A 839 9.68 47.20 -6.62
N PHE A 840 9.32 46.63 -5.45
CA PHE A 840 9.93 45.45 -4.85
C PHE A 840 9.04 44.20 -4.94
N ARG A 841 7.99 44.23 -5.79
CA ARG A 841 7.19 43.03 -6.08
C ARG A 841 8.08 41.92 -6.60
N ILE A 842 7.70 40.67 -6.33
CA ILE A 842 8.42 39.53 -6.88
C ILE A 842 7.89 39.26 -8.29
N GLN A 843 8.81 39.22 -9.25
CA GLN A 843 8.55 38.84 -10.64
C GLN A 843 8.61 37.32 -10.77
N GLY A 844 7.60 36.64 -10.25
CA GLY A 844 7.52 35.19 -10.25
C GLY A 844 7.14 34.61 -11.61
N ALA A 845 7.58 33.37 -11.87
CA ALA A 845 7.15 32.60 -13.04
C ALA A 845 5.66 32.20 -12.95
N SER A 846 5.09 32.18 -11.73
CA SER A 846 3.65 32.04 -11.46
C SER A 846 2.86 33.35 -11.56
N GLY A 847 3.50 34.47 -11.91
CA GLY A 847 2.88 35.79 -11.88
C GLY A 847 3.51 36.70 -10.85
N TRP A 848 3.06 37.95 -10.82
CA TRP A 848 3.44 38.87 -9.76
C TRP A 848 3.04 38.35 -8.38
N ILE A 849 3.92 38.50 -7.40
CA ILE A 849 3.62 38.30 -5.99
C ILE A 849 3.82 39.65 -5.32
N CYS A 850 2.72 40.17 -4.78
CA CYS A 850 2.61 41.53 -4.29
C CYS A 850 2.04 41.46 -2.90
N LEU A 851 2.91 41.61 -1.89
CA LEU A 851 2.52 41.34 -0.51
C LEU A 851 1.86 42.55 0.14
N THR A 852 0.73 42.30 0.81
CA THR A 852 0.08 43.27 1.71
C THR A 852 0.93 43.48 2.96
N SER A 853 0.56 44.46 3.79
CA SER A 853 1.20 44.66 5.10
C SER A 853 1.07 43.43 6.02
N ALA A 854 0.04 42.61 5.81
CA ALA A 854 -0.18 41.36 6.51
C ALA A 854 0.65 40.19 5.94
N GLY A 855 1.32 40.38 4.81
CA GLY A 855 2.12 39.35 4.17
C GLY A 855 1.33 38.38 3.28
N ASN A 856 0.07 38.72 2.94
CA ASN A 856 -0.75 37.96 2.01
C ASN A 856 -0.52 38.42 0.56
N PRO A 857 -0.71 37.56 -0.45
CA PRO A 857 -0.64 37.99 -1.84
C PRO A 857 -1.89 38.80 -2.19
N TYR A 858 -1.71 40.01 -2.70
CA TYR A 858 -2.80 40.84 -3.16
C TYR A 858 -3.17 40.53 -4.61
N ASN A 859 -4.43 40.15 -4.84
CA ASN A 859 -5.05 40.01 -6.17
C ASN A 859 -4.12 39.24 -7.15
N LYS A 860 -3.58 38.11 -6.69
CA LYS A 860 -2.62 37.32 -7.45
C LYS A 860 -3.32 36.54 -8.57
N ALA A 861 -2.68 36.51 -9.73
CA ALA A 861 -3.14 35.77 -10.92
C ALA A 861 -3.24 34.26 -10.66
N LEU A 862 -4.28 33.64 -11.22
CA LEU A 862 -4.56 32.21 -11.16
C LEU A 862 -4.84 31.69 -12.57
N ALA A 863 -4.29 30.53 -12.92
CA ALA A 863 -4.58 29.86 -14.17
C ALA A 863 -5.87 29.05 -14.05
N VAL A 864 -6.87 29.35 -14.88
CA VAL A 864 -8.08 28.54 -14.97
C VAL A 864 -7.80 27.37 -15.91
N VAL A 865 -7.81 26.15 -15.36
CA VAL A 865 -7.51 24.94 -16.11
C VAL A 865 -8.75 24.10 -16.26
N HIS A 866 -8.99 23.64 -17.49
CA HIS A 866 -10.09 22.77 -17.84
C HIS A 866 -9.54 21.41 -18.27
N LEU A 867 -9.99 20.35 -17.59
CA LEU A 867 -9.82 18.98 -18.04
C LEU A 867 -11.07 18.59 -18.83
N ASP A 868 -10.96 18.66 -20.16
CA ASP A 868 -11.98 18.14 -21.06
C ASP A 868 -11.77 16.63 -21.22
N PRO A 869 -12.73 15.78 -20.84
CA PRO A 869 -12.60 14.33 -21.03
C PRO A 869 -12.47 13.92 -22.51
N ALA A 870 -12.96 14.73 -23.46
CA ALA A 870 -12.81 14.51 -24.90
C ALA A 870 -11.39 14.81 -25.41
N SER A 871 -10.62 15.59 -24.66
CA SER A 871 -9.22 15.93 -24.94
C SER A 871 -8.27 15.04 -24.14
N GLU A 872 -7.17 14.59 -24.75
CA GLU A 872 -6.10 13.93 -24.00
C GLU A 872 -5.24 14.92 -23.18
N LYS A 873 -5.51 16.23 -23.29
CA LYS A 873 -4.70 17.29 -22.67
C LYS A 873 -5.54 18.15 -21.72
N LEU A 874 -4.99 18.39 -20.54
CA LEU A 874 -5.33 19.56 -19.71
C LEU A 874 -5.18 20.82 -20.56
N ALA A 875 -6.22 21.64 -20.61
CA ALA A 875 -6.22 22.88 -21.36
C ALA A 875 -6.29 24.06 -20.40
N LEU A 876 -5.29 24.93 -20.44
CA LEU A 876 -5.43 26.27 -19.90
C LEU A 876 -6.61 26.95 -20.61
N LYS A 877 -7.57 27.51 -19.89
CA LYS A 877 -8.63 28.37 -20.45
C LYS A 877 -8.16 29.81 -20.55
N GLY A 878 -7.54 30.31 -19.48
CA GLY A 878 -6.98 31.65 -19.40
C GLY A 878 -6.46 31.95 -18.00
N ILE A 879 -6.14 33.22 -17.76
CA ILE A 879 -5.76 33.73 -16.43
C ILE A 879 -6.92 34.53 -15.82
N ALA A 880 -7.17 34.28 -14.55
CA ALA A 880 -8.16 34.94 -13.73
C ALA A 880 -7.49 35.67 -12.55
N TRP A 881 -8.21 36.65 -12.03
CA TRP A 881 -7.81 37.45 -10.87
C TRP A 881 -9.00 37.53 -9.91
N PRO A 882 -8.78 37.45 -8.58
CA PRO A 882 -9.84 37.57 -7.59
C PRO A 882 -10.70 38.84 -7.76
N GLU A 883 -10.09 39.98 -8.08
CA GLU A 883 -10.82 41.24 -8.32
C GLU A 883 -11.28 41.41 -9.79
N GLY A 884 -11.21 40.36 -10.61
CA GLY A 884 -11.61 40.35 -12.02
C GLY A 884 -10.63 40.96 -13.02
N GLY A 885 -9.52 41.54 -12.54
CA GLY A 885 -8.44 42.05 -13.38
C GLY A 885 -7.12 42.14 -12.64
N PRO A 886 -6.00 42.36 -13.37
CA PRO A 886 -4.67 42.41 -12.78
C PRO A 886 -4.51 43.57 -11.78
N PRO A 887 -3.59 43.45 -10.81
CA PRO A 887 -3.29 44.52 -9.88
C PRO A 887 -3.00 45.85 -10.58
N LYS A 888 -3.69 46.91 -10.17
CA LYS A 888 -3.50 48.25 -10.72
C LYS A 888 -2.14 48.83 -10.34
N ASN A 889 -1.68 49.82 -11.10
CA ASN A 889 -0.51 50.64 -10.78
C ASN A 889 0.78 49.84 -10.48
N ASN A 890 1.01 48.71 -11.16
CA ASN A 890 2.20 47.87 -10.99
C ASN A 890 2.39 47.34 -9.55
N CYS A 891 1.33 46.75 -8.98
CA CYS A 891 1.32 46.18 -7.63
C CYS A 891 1.46 47.18 -6.48
N VAL A 892 0.91 48.38 -6.66
CA VAL A 892 0.62 49.26 -5.53
C VAL A 892 -0.61 48.73 -4.82
N ILE A 893 -0.46 48.33 -3.57
CA ILE A 893 -1.56 47.82 -2.75
C ILE A 893 -2.45 49.00 -2.35
N PRO A 894 -3.77 48.97 -2.63
CA PRO A 894 -4.67 50.01 -2.15
C PRO A 894 -4.74 50.02 -0.62
N GLN A 895 -5.21 51.11 -0.01
CA GLN A 895 -5.54 51.05 1.41
C GLN A 895 -6.70 50.08 1.61
N ILE A 896 -6.41 48.93 2.19
CA ILE A 896 -7.40 47.93 2.58
C ILE A 896 -8.03 48.45 3.87
N THR A 897 -9.30 48.88 3.79
CA THR A 897 -10.05 49.30 4.97
C THR A 897 -10.51 48.03 5.68
N PRO A 898 -10.30 47.88 7.01
CA PRO A 898 -10.61 46.66 7.74
C PRO A 898 -12.10 46.30 7.75
#